data_AF-A0A1Y2IGC0-F1
#
_entry.id   AF-A0A1Y2IGC0-F1
#
_cell.length_a   1.000
_cell.length_b   1.000
_cell.length_c   1.000
_cell.angle_alpha   90.00
_cell.angle_beta   90.00
_cell.angle_gamma   90.00
#
_symmetry.space_group_name_H-M   'P 1'
#
loop_
_entity.id
_entity.type
_entity.pdbx_description
1 polymer ?
#
loop_
_entity_poly.entity_id
_entity_poly.type
_entity_poly.pdbx_seq_one_letter_code
_entity_poly.pdbx_strand_id
1 'polypeptide(L)'
;MDGKVVIIDYDHFMERFVPPPPGQSKPRKTRYSAIRLQDLPLKPESAMYPDLMEKLNVSWLAPGYRFVETPSKPDKIASKLRVDGGMYPAADAPEENKNTDWSTIEVFIECKTDDTRGDPFDDTADDGQAYSDERRSVFGQILSYSYSIFKEQHRTHLFNVVIFGSHARISRLDRGGIVATKKFNYKTEPEKLLEFFWRFARLSAAQRGHDVSAVPVTEGSEEYRLMRSRADNPRYVGDFAFQEHARVAFEKSLRGSRWWKLKVDDESDPSSAPKARYFLVGGPHFAATRGIVGRTTRGFVAIDLNDPEGPFVYLKDAWRVAHEGIRKEGEILGYLNREGVHNIPTRICHGDVLPSSFQSSISHELWMEKHSNSEEQACPLKVHRHYRLVVVEVCLPMSDFQNGKELVRLIARCIAAHGSAFKKGIMHRDISAGNVLIHIRESVDEGGQFQSKREGFLTDWELSKDVREKPEGKGPRQPDRTGTWQFLSANVLANPSKGVELQDEMESFFHVLLYYAIRYLPTDCPDITPLMYDYFDGYTRLGEEYSASASKSRVMVEGELVFASQYYLQFLTRLPVEGQPAPPPHPINRRFVKLLKLFKAQYALYTLEAKAGHTDIDPPAGTSSALPTDMFRSSTGDKYDDDDLALVSEIEGQPEFAASRILPDPFRQNRQELEEVAAVLKSHNQMVLLFLKPFTAEGNDWPVEDKLPDQMRAGYDPLKDLKKPKPSKSGEESQERAPLIPIRIPPRLMVASNSSRKRPTLHDDDTFDNPSPKRSATDR
;
A
#
# COMPACT_ATOMS: atom_id res chain seq x y z
N MET A 1 14.01 2.79 1.59
CA MET A 1 14.88 3.69 0.78
C MET A 1 16.31 3.17 0.66
N ASP A 2 16.71 2.25 1.53
CA ASP A 2 17.87 1.35 1.41
C ASP A 2 18.17 0.98 -0.05
N GLY A 3 19.43 1.11 -0.48
CA GLY A 3 19.89 0.84 -1.85
C GLY A 3 19.47 1.85 -2.94
N LYS A 4 18.70 2.92 -2.64
CA LYS A 4 18.12 3.84 -3.64
C LYS A 4 18.72 5.25 -3.68
N VAL A 5 20.01 5.37 -3.36
CA VAL A 5 20.78 6.62 -3.45
C VAL A 5 21.94 6.42 -4.44
N VAL A 6 22.22 7.45 -5.25
CA VAL A 6 23.39 7.51 -6.12
C VAL A 6 24.12 8.83 -5.87
N ILE A 7 25.38 8.78 -5.49
CA ILE A 7 26.23 9.96 -5.31
C ILE A 7 27.13 10.13 -6.54
N ILE A 8 27.11 11.32 -7.13
CA ILE A 8 27.89 11.70 -8.33
C ILE A 8 28.64 13.03 -8.13
N ASP A 9 29.60 13.33 -8.99
CA ASP A 9 30.33 14.60 -8.95
C ASP A 9 29.46 15.81 -9.27
N TYR A 10 29.80 16.96 -8.67
CA TYR A 10 29.03 18.20 -8.76
C TYR A 10 28.83 18.66 -10.22
N ASP A 11 29.90 18.70 -11.01
CA ASP A 11 29.82 19.21 -12.39
C ASP A 11 28.99 18.28 -13.28
N HIS A 12 29.10 16.96 -13.12
CA HIS A 12 28.23 15.99 -13.81
C HIS A 12 26.76 16.20 -13.43
N PHE A 13 26.43 16.34 -12.14
CA PHE A 13 25.05 16.63 -11.68
C PHE A 13 24.50 17.91 -12.35
N MET A 14 25.33 18.95 -12.40
CA MET A 14 24.98 20.25 -12.98
C MET A 14 24.84 20.19 -14.50
N GLU A 15 25.62 19.39 -15.21
CA GLU A 15 25.48 19.20 -16.66
C GLU A 15 24.26 18.33 -17.00
N ARG A 16 24.02 17.25 -16.25
CA ARG A 16 22.92 16.29 -16.48
C ARG A 16 21.54 16.87 -16.16
N PHE A 17 21.39 17.59 -15.04
CA PHE A 17 20.07 18.00 -14.53
C PHE A 17 19.82 19.51 -14.53
N VAL A 18 20.86 20.34 -14.48
CA VAL A 18 20.73 21.81 -14.34
C VAL A 18 21.62 22.50 -15.39
N PRO A 19 21.46 22.21 -16.69
CA PRO A 19 22.40 22.63 -17.73
C PRO A 19 22.49 24.16 -17.86
N PRO A 20 23.59 24.69 -18.46
CA PRO A 20 23.75 26.12 -18.66
C PRO A 20 22.58 26.73 -19.46
N PRO A 21 21.98 27.86 -19.02
CA PRO A 21 20.88 28.50 -19.73
C PRO A 21 21.31 28.94 -21.14
N PRO A 22 20.59 28.53 -22.22
CA PRO A 22 20.96 28.85 -23.59
C PRO A 22 21.16 30.35 -23.82
N GLY A 23 22.27 30.71 -24.48
CA GLY A 23 22.61 32.08 -24.82
C GLY A 23 23.02 32.99 -23.66
N GLN A 24 23.07 32.51 -22.40
CA GLN A 24 23.48 33.32 -21.24
C GLN A 24 24.86 32.91 -20.73
N SER A 25 25.81 33.85 -20.71
CA SER A 25 27.13 33.63 -20.12
C SER A 25 27.05 33.49 -18.59
N LYS A 26 27.78 32.52 -18.03
CA LYS A 26 27.92 32.31 -16.58
C LYS A 26 28.41 33.60 -15.87
N PRO A 27 27.82 34.00 -14.73
CA PRO A 27 28.31 35.10 -13.92
C PRO A 27 29.80 34.94 -13.53
N ARG A 28 30.55 36.05 -13.54
CA ARG A 28 31.95 36.07 -13.08
C ARG A 28 32.02 35.62 -11.62
N LYS A 29 33.05 34.83 -11.24
CA LYS A 29 33.23 34.32 -9.86
C LYS A 29 33.11 35.42 -8.79
N THR A 30 33.67 36.60 -9.05
CA THR A 30 33.57 37.78 -8.16
C THR A 30 32.15 38.20 -7.82
N ARG A 31 31.17 37.96 -8.71
CA ARG A 31 29.75 38.23 -8.46
C ARG A 31 29.12 37.23 -7.49
N TYR A 32 29.58 35.97 -7.51
CA TYR A 32 29.17 34.95 -6.54
C TYR A 32 29.81 35.24 -5.16
N SER A 33 31.12 35.51 -5.11
CA SER A 33 31.83 35.84 -3.86
C SER A 33 31.25 37.07 -3.14
N ALA A 34 30.64 38.01 -3.87
CA ALA A 34 29.99 39.20 -3.30
C ALA A 34 28.78 38.89 -2.39
N ILE A 35 28.19 37.69 -2.48
CA ILE A 35 27.09 37.24 -1.59
C ILE A 35 27.59 36.81 -0.20
N ARG A 36 28.91 36.60 -0.05
CA ARG A 36 29.59 36.35 1.24
C ARG A 36 29.03 35.17 2.06
N LEU A 37 28.81 34.02 1.43
CA LEU A 37 28.35 32.81 2.13
C LEU A 37 29.34 32.31 3.19
N GLN A 38 30.63 32.68 3.12
CA GLN A 38 31.60 32.35 4.17
C GLN A 38 31.27 33.01 5.52
N ASP A 39 30.59 34.16 5.51
CA ASP A 39 30.24 34.96 6.70
C ASP A 39 29.06 34.33 7.50
N LEU A 40 28.33 33.35 6.94
CA LEU A 40 27.16 32.70 7.57
C LEU A 40 27.49 32.09 8.95
N PRO A 41 26.64 32.25 9.98
CA PRO A 41 26.92 31.67 11.30
C PRO A 41 26.73 30.14 11.28
N LEU A 42 27.72 29.39 11.79
CA LEU A 42 27.63 27.92 11.85
C LEU A 42 26.67 27.43 12.95
N LYS A 43 26.51 28.20 14.04
CA LYS A 43 25.62 27.92 15.19
C LYS A 43 25.09 29.25 15.75
N PRO A 44 23.85 29.30 16.29
CA PRO A 44 22.82 28.26 16.27
C PRO A 44 22.16 28.13 14.88
N GLU A 45 21.41 27.05 14.68
CA GLU A 45 20.66 26.78 13.44
C GLU A 45 19.69 27.92 13.10
N SER A 46 19.05 28.46 14.13
CA SER A 46 18.14 29.62 14.08
C SER A 46 18.79 30.96 13.75
N ALA A 47 20.11 31.01 13.54
CA ALA A 47 20.82 32.16 12.98
C ALA A 47 21.33 31.89 11.55
N MET A 48 21.38 30.63 11.11
CA MET A 48 21.96 30.23 9.82
C MET A 48 20.97 30.32 8.66
N TYR A 49 19.75 29.80 8.82
CA TYR A 49 18.74 29.87 7.76
C TYR A 49 18.23 31.29 7.43
N PRO A 50 18.03 32.23 8.39
CA PRO A 50 17.55 33.57 8.06
C PRO A 50 18.54 34.32 7.17
N ASP A 51 19.80 34.37 7.61
CA ASP A 51 20.91 35.04 6.91
C ASP A 51 21.20 34.39 5.55
N LEU A 52 20.98 33.07 5.41
CA LEU A 52 21.07 32.39 4.12
C LEU A 52 19.94 32.82 3.16
N MET A 53 18.69 32.88 3.62
CA MET A 53 17.57 33.32 2.76
C MET A 53 17.73 34.80 2.36
N GLU A 54 18.18 35.67 3.28
CA GLU A 54 18.50 37.06 2.97
C GLU A 54 19.59 37.17 1.89
N LYS A 55 20.73 36.49 2.09
CA LYS A 55 21.86 36.47 1.15
C LYS A 55 21.49 35.91 -0.23
N LEU A 56 20.54 34.97 -0.32
CA LEU A 56 20.08 34.41 -1.59
C LEU A 56 19.11 35.32 -2.36
N ASN A 57 18.44 36.27 -1.70
CA ASN A 57 17.43 37.17 -2.30
C ASN A 57 18.02 38.33 -3.15
N VAL A 58 19.18 38.14 -3.79
CA VAL A 58 19.73 39.14 -4.72
C VAL A 58 19.13 39.00 -6.12
N SER A 59 18.65 40.13 -6.67
CA SER A 59 17.79 40.22 -7.87
C SER A 59 18.29 39.55 -9.16
N TRP A 60 19.58 39.27 -9.27
CA TRP A 60 20.19 38.64 -10.45
C TRP A 60 20.33 37.11 -10.34
N LEU A 61 20.29 36.57 -9.12
CA LEU A 61 20.50 35.15 -8.84
C LEU A 61 19.33 34.35 -9.40
N ALA A 62 18.17 34.44 -8.75
CA ALA A 62 16.94 33.75 -9.12
C ALA A 62 15.81 34.74 -9.50
N PRO A 63 15.91 35.44 -10.64
CA PRO A 63 14.89 36.40 -11.06
C PRO A 63 13.53 35.71 -11.27
N GLY A 64 12.46 36.31 -10.74
CA GLY A 64 11.12 35.72 -10.73
C GLY A 64 10.83 34.80 -9.53
N TYR A 65 11.79 34.59 -8.63
CA TYR A 65 11.63 33.78 -7.42
C TYR A 65 12.00 34.59 -6.17
N ARG A 66 11.56 34.09 -5.00
CA ARG A 66 11.93 34.60 -3.67
C ARG A 66 12.31 33.43 -2.77
N PHE A 67 13.38 33.61 -2.00
CA PHE A 67 13.76 32.72 -0.91
C PHE A 67 13.06 33.16 0.36
N VAL A 68 12.44 32.23 1.08
CA VAL A 68 11.65 32.51 2.28
C VAL A 68 12.02 31.51 3.37
N GLU A 69 12.26 32.01 4.59
CA GLU A 69 12.40 31.16 5.78
C GLU A 69 11.03 30.81 6.37
N THR A 70 10.92 29.63 7.00
CA THR A 70 9.74 29.31 7.82
C THR A 70 10.05 29.69 9.28
N PRO A 71 9.16 30.41 10.02
CA PRO A 71 9.43 30.81 11.40
C PRO A 71 9.55 29.61 12.36
N SER A 72 10.24 29.80 13.48
CA SER A 72 10.59 28.73 14.43
C SER A 72 9.48 28.30 15.40
N LYS A 73 8.32 28.94 15.37
CA LYS A 73 7.17 28.64 16.25
C LYS A 73 5.94 28.30 15.41
N PRO A 74 5.36 27.09 15.53
CA PRO A 74 4.16 26.73 14.79
C PRO A 74 2.92 27.39 15.39
N ASP A 75 1.95 27.73 14.53
CA ASP A 75 0.58 27.96 14.96
C ASP A 75 0.00 26.68 15.58
N LYS A 76 -0.85 26.81 16.60
CA LYS A 76 -1.37 25.68 17.40
C LYS A 76 -2.23 24.67 16.61
N ILE A 77 -2.49 24.95 15.34
CA ILE A 77 -3.42 24.22 14.44
C ILE A 77 -2.65 23.63 13.22
N ALA A 78 -1.40 24.03 12.98
CA ALA A 78 -0.63 23.67 11.80
C ALA A 78 0.10 22.31 11.91
N SER A 79 0.52 21.77 10.75
CA SER A 79 1.32 20.54 10.68
C SER A 79 2.70 20.70 11.34
N LYS A 80 3.16 19.68 12.09
CA LYS A 80 4.48 19.67 12.75
C LYS A 80 5.68 19.59 11.79
N LEU A 81 5.45 19.52 10.48
CA LEU A 81 6.50 19.54 9.46
C LEU A 81 6.82 20.98 9.07
N ARG A 82 8.08 21.36 9.24
CA ARG A 82 8.67 22.65 8.87
C ARG A 82 10.01 22.37 8.20
N VAL A 83 10.27 23.00 7.05
CA VAL A 83 11.62 23.09 6.47
C VAL A 83 12.21 24.47 6.76
N ASP A 84 13.52 24.57 6.94
CA ASP A 84 14.17 25.80 7.37
C ASP A 84 14.00 26.95 6.36
N GLY A 85 14.18 26.69 5.06
CA GLY A 85 13.90 27.64 3.99
C GLY A 85 13.40 27.00 2.69
N GLY A 86 12.87 27.83 1.80
CA GLY A 86 12.37 27.41 0.49
C GLY A 86 12.50 28.48 -0.58
N MET A 87 12.67 28.04 -1.83
CA MET A 87 12.61 28.85 -3.03
C MET A 87 11.21 28.74 -3.64
N TYR A 88 10.55 29.87 -3.83
CA TYR A 88 9.16 29.97 -4.33
C TYR A 88 9.10 30.90 -5.54
N PRO A 89 8.13 30.73 -6.47
CA PRO A 89 7.79 31.77 -7.44
C PRO A 89 7.44 33.07 -6.70
N ALA A 90 7.95 34.22 -7.15
CA ALA A 90 7.89 35.45 -6.36
C ALA A 90 6.46 35.96 -6.08
N ALA A 91 5.49 35.62 -6.94
CA ALA A 91 4.07 35.95 -6.79
C ALA A 91 3.33 35.01 -5.81
N ASP A 92 3.79 33.77 -5.68
CA ASP A 92 3.18 32.73 -4.84
C ASP A 92 3.89 32.59 -3.48
N ALA A 93 5.07 33.19 -3.33
CA ALA A 93 5.92 33.08 -2.15
C ALA A 93 5.20 33.58 -0.88
N PRO A 94 5.18 32.80 0.23
CA PRO A 94 4.46 33.17 1.43
C PRO A 94 5.02 34.44 2.10
N GLU A 95 4.16 35.23 2.74
CA GLU A 95 4.59 36.34 3.60
C GLU A 95 5.50 35.84 4.72
N GLU A 96 6.39 36.71 5.20
CA GLU A 96 7.27 36.44 6.32
C GLU A 96 6.48 35.97 7.54
N ASN A 97 7.03 34.99 8.27
CA ASN A 97 6.41 34.38 9.45
C ASN A 97 5.08 33.61 9.19
N LYS A 98 4.75 33.24 7.95
CA LYS A 98 3.68 32.24 7.67
C LYS A 98 4.24 30.80 7.59
N ASN A 99 3.34 29.82 7.69
CA ASN A 99 3.68 28.39 7.58
C ASN A 99 4.15 28.05 6.15
N THR A 100 4.96 26.98 6.00
CA THR A 100 5.47 26.50 4.71
C THR A 100 4.33 26.16 3.74
N ASP A 101 4.35 26.71 2.52
CA ASP A 101 3.41 26.32 1.45
C ASP A 101 4.00 25.23 0.54
N TRP A 102 3.61 23.99 0.80
CA TRP A 102 4.00 22.82 0.01
C TRP A 102 3.43 22.83 -1.43
N SER A 103 2.42 23.66 -1.72
CA SER A 103 1.71 23.68 -3.01
C SER A 103 2.36 24.58 -4.08
N THR A 104 3.38 25.37 -3.72
CA THR A 104 4.06 26.33 -4.61
C THR A 104 5.59 26.30 -4.52
N ILE A 105 6.18 25.72 -3.46
CA ILE A 105 7.64 25.59 -3.29
C ILE A 105 8.30 24.81 -4.44
N GLU A 106 9.43 25.31 -4.95
CA GLU A 106 10.17 24.77 -6.10
C GLU A 106 11.46 24.04 -5.70
N VAL A 107 12.15 24.53 -4.66
CA VAL A 107 13.31 23.88 -4.02
C VAL A 107 13.18 24.11 -2.52
N PHE A 108 13.32 23.05 -1.72
CA PHE A 108 13.41 23.16 -0.27
C PHE A 108 14.87 23.09 0.21
N ILE A 109 15.17 23.81 1.30
CA ILE A 109 16.51 24.01 1.83
C ILE A 109 16.50 23.65 3.32
N GLU A 110 17.11 22.52 3.68
CA GLU A 110 17.28 22.09 5.07
C GLU A 110 18.65 22.54 5.60
N CYS A 111 18.70 23.08 6.81
CA CYS A 111 19.90 23.70 7.38
C CYS A 111 20.31 23.00 8.68
N LYS A 112 21.55 22.50 8.78
CA LYS A 112 22.07 21.80 9.96
C LYS A 112 23.46 22.33 10.35
N THR A 113 23.78 22.28 11.64
CA THR A 113 24.96 23.00 12.20
C THR A 113 26.25 22.17 12.34
N ASP A 114 26.30 20.97 11.77
CA ASP A 114 27.38 19.99 11.98
C ASP A 114 27.83 19.37 10.65
N ASP A 115 29.12 19.47 10.34
CA ASP A 115 29.74 19.03 9.08
C ASP A 115 29.65 17.52 8.78
N THR A 116 29.25 16.70 9.76
CA THR A 116 29.14 15.24 9.61
C THR A 116 27.76 14.72 10.02
N ARG A 117 27.23 15.12 11.17
CA ARG A 117 25.91 14.68 11.67
C ARG A 117 24.74 15.30 10.90
N GLY A 118 24.97 16.45 10.25
CA GLY A 118 24.01 17.09 9.37
C GLY A 118 23.97 16.51 7.95
N ASP A 119 24.90 15.61 7.58
CA ASP A 119 24.98 15.05 6.22
C ASP A 119 24.12 13.78 6.09
N PRO A 120 23.00 13.80 5.35
CA PRO A 120 22.11 12.63 5.21
C PRO A 120 22.67 11.53 4.28
N PHE A 121 23.76 11.80 3.54
CA PHE A 121 24.38 10.86 2.60
C PHE A 121 25.84 10.60 2.96
N ASP A 122 26.43 9.51 2.46
CA ASP A 122 27.82 9.15 2.75
C ASP A 122 28.64 8.92 1.46
N ASP A 123 29.65 9.75 1.22
CA ASP A 123 30.52 9.66 0.04
C ASP A 123 31.41 8.39 0.02
N THR A 124 31.53 7.69 1.15
CA THR A 124 32.35 6.48 1.29
C THR A 124 31.56 5.17 1.28
N ALA A 125 30.22 5.25 1.26
CA ALA A 125 29.36 4.08 1.13
C ALA A 125 29.02 3.81 -0.35
N ASP A 126 29.07 2.55 -0.78
CA ASP A 126 28.75 2.17 -2.17
C ASP A 126 27.30 2.51 -2.54
N ASP A 127 26.37 2.32 -1.60
CA ASP A 127 24.96 2.68 -1.72
C ASP A 127 24.66 4.16 -1.38
N GLY A 128 25.68 4.93 -1.01
CA GLY A 128 25.60 6.35 -0.64
C GLY A 128 24.89 6.66 0.69
N GLN A 129 24.58 5.66 1.53
CA GLN A 129 23.70 5.88 2.68
C GLN A 129 24.44 6.12 4.00
N ALA A 130 23.92 7.07 4.77
CA ALA A 130 24.37 7.32 6.13
C ALA A 130 23.67 6.36 7.11
N TYR A 131 24.46 5.62 7.90
CA TYR A 131 23.94 4.59 8.80
C TYR A 131 23.69 5.04 10.25
N SER A 132 24.20 6.21 10.69
CA SER A 132 23.96 6.74 12.05
C SER A 132 22.56 7.33 12.19
N ASP A 133 21.94 7.19 13.36
CA ASP A 133 20.54 7.57 13.56
C ASP A 133 20.29 9.08 13.40
N GLU A 134 21.27 9.95 13.68
CA GLU A 134 21.14 11.40 13.45
C GLU A 134 21.05 11.74 11.96
N ARG A 135 21.96 11.19 11.15
CA ARG A 135 22.02 11.41 9.71
C ARG A 135 20.78 10.82 9.02
N ARG A 136 20.31 9.67 9.51
CA ARG A 136 19.02 9.05 9.09
C ARG A 136 17.80 9.87 9.52
N SER A 137 17.87 10.62 10.62
CA SER A 137 16.82 11.57 11.01
C SER A 137 16.72 12.71 10.01
N VAL A 138 17.85 13.33 9.63
CA VAL A 138 17.89 14.38 8.58
C VAL A 138 17.38 13.84 7.24
N PHE A 139 17.76 12.63 6.86
CA PHE A 139 17.23 11.95 5.67
C PHE A 139 15.69 11.76 5.75
N GLY A 140 15.17 11.34 6.92
CA GLY A 140 13.74 11.21 7.17
C GLY A 140 12.96 12.54 7.08
N GLN A 141 13.58 13.66 7.48
CA GLN A 141 13.02 15.00 7.29
C GLN A 141 12.90 15.35 5.79
N ILE A 142 13.99 15.19 5.03
CA ILE A 142 14.05 15.45 3.58
C ILE A 142 12.99 14.64 2.82
N LEU A 143 12.81 13.36 3.18
CA LEU A 143 11.74 12.52 2.64
C LEU A 143 10.35 13.04 3.00
N SER A 144 10.12 13.46 4.26
CA SER A 144 8.83 13.98 4.73
C SER A 144 8.42 15.29 4.03
N TYR A 145 9.39 16.18 3.76
CA TYR A 145 9.17 17.38 2.95
C TYR A 145 8.85 17.02 1.50
N SER A 146 9.64 16.11 0.90
CA SER A 146 9.43 15.64 -0.47
C SER A 146 8.03 15.01 -0.67
N TYR A 147 7.58 14.19 0.27
CA TYR A 147 6.24 13.61 0.27
C TYR A 147 5.14 14.68 0.35
N SER A 148 5.33 15.71 1.17
CA SER A 148 4.38 16.82 1.30
C SER A 148 4.23 17.59 -0.02
N ILE A 149 5.35 17.83 -0.74
CA ILE A 149 5.32 18.48 -2.05
C ILE A 149 4.70 17.56 -3.12
N PHE A 150 5.07 16.27 -3.17
CA PHE A 150 4.47 15.30 -4.10
C PHE A 150 2.96 15.05 -3.87
N LYS A 151 2.44 15.39 -2.68
CA LYS A 151 1.00 15.36 -2.37
C LYS A 151 0.26 16.57 -2.94
N GLU A 152 0.78 17.78 -2.75
CA GLU A 152 0.09 19.02 -3.18
C GLU A 152 0.38 19.44 -4.62
N GLN A 153 1.47 18.96 -5.23
CA GLN A 153 1.90 19.31 -6.58
C GLN A 153 2.04 18.08 -7.51
N HIS A 154 1.61 18.23 -8.77
CA HIS A 154 1.89 17.26 -9.82
C HIS A 154 3.36 17.37 -10.28
N ARG A 155 4.24 16.58 -9.65
CA ARG A 155 5.70 16.57 -9.89
C ARG A 155 6.20 15.23 -10.38
N THR A 156 7.02 15.23 -11.43
CA THR A 156 7.76 14.05 -11.89
C THR A 156 9.03 13.84 -11.06
N HIS A 157 9.65 14.93 -10.64
CA HIS A 157 10.79 14.94 -9.72
C HIS A 157 10.87 16.25 -8.92
N LEU A 158 11.71 16.25 -7.89
CA LEU A 158 12.01 17.38 -7.02
C LEU A 158 13.51 17.62 -6.95
N PHE A 159 13.89 18.86 -6.64
CA PHE A 159 15.24 19.23 -6.23
C PHE A 159 15.22 19.76 -4.80
N ASN A 160 16.28 19.50 -4.05
CA ASN A 160 16.49 20.09 -2.74
C ASN A 160 17.97 20.41 -2.49
N VAL A 161 18.20 21.27 -1.51
CA VAL A 161 19.53 21.57 -0.98
C VAL A 161 19.59 21.16 0.49
N VAL A 162 20.74 20.67 0.93
CA VAL A 162 21.06 20.46 2.34
C VAL A 162 22.33 21.23 2.65
N ILE A 163 22.26 22.12 3.64
CA ILE A 163 23.40 22.87 4.17
C ILE A 163 23.76 22.28 5.52
N PHE A 164 25.00 21.82 5.71
CA PHE A 164 25.44 21.16 6.94
C PHE A 164 26.85 21.62 7.35
N GLY A 165 26.93 22.38 8.44
CA GLY A 165 28.17 23.02 8.87
C GLY A 165 28.70 23.97 7.80
N SER A 166 29.92 23.73 7.32
CA SER A 166 30.55 24.45 6.20
C SER A 166 30.32 23.80 4.81
N HIS A 167 29.61 22.66 4.77
CA HIS A 167 29.38 21.86 3.57
C HIS A 167 27.93 21.94 3.07
N ALA A 168 27.75 21.60 1.80
CA ALA A 168 26.45 21.52 1.14
C ALA A 168 26.38 20.32 0.21
N ARG A 169 25.15 19.85 -0.03
CA ARG A 169 24.78 18.97 -1.14
C ARG A 169 23.57 19.50 -1.87
N ILE A 170 23.52 19.22 -3.16
CA ILE A 170 22.32 19.35 -3.99
C ILE A 170 21.81 17.94 -4.26
N SER A 171 20.50 17.74 -4.33
CA SER A 171 19.92 16.44 -4.63
C SER A 171 18.69 16.55 -5.51
N ARG A 172 18.46 15.50 -6.31
CA ARG A 172 17.30 15.32 -7.19
C ARG A 172 16.60 14.02 -6.81
N LEU A 173 15.33 14.08 -6.44
CA LEU A 173 14.49 12.92 -6.12
C LEU A 173 13.51 12.65 -7.26
N ASP A 174 13.49 11.43 -7.79
CA ASP A 174 12.42 10.95 -8.67
C ASP A 174 11.82 9.63 -8.14
N ARG A 175 10.86 9.05 -8.85
CA ARG A 175 10.14 7.85 -8.36
C ARG A 175 10.98 6.57 -8.38
N GLY A 176 12.17 6.58 -8.99
CA GLY A 176 13.15 5.49 -8.90
C GLY A 176 14.03 5.60 -7.67
N GLY A 177 14.58 6.78 -7.40
CA GLY A 177 15.50 7.01 -6.28
C GLY A 177 15.96 8.46 -6.12
N ILE A 178 17.10 8.63 -5.47
CA ILE A 178 17.71 9.94 -5.22
C ILE A 178 19.10 9.98 -5.86
N VAL A 179 19.37 11.03 -6.64
CA VAL A 179 20.73 11.36 -7.07
C VAL A 179 21.20 12.57 -6.26
N ALA A 180 22.38 12.50 -5.66
CA ALA A 180 22.98 13.56 -4.85
C ALA A 180 24.37 13.93 -5.38
N THR A 181 24.76 15.20 -5.19
CA THR A 181 26.17 15.57 -5.37
C THR A 181 27.02 14.99 -4.25
N LYS A 182 28.30 14.70 -4.53
CA LYS A 182 29.35 14.71 -3.48
C LYS A 182 29.27 16.02 -2.71
N LYS A 183 29.64 16.01 -1.43
CA LYS A 183 29.61 17.25 -0.63
C LYS A 183 30.68 18.24 -1.11
N PHE A 184 30.33 19.52 -1.11
CA PHE A 184 31.25 20.62 -1.45
C PHE A 184 31.17 21.70 -0.38
N ASN A 185 32.22 22.51 -0.24
CA ASN A 185 32.28 23.53 0.80
C ASN A 185 31.69 24.86 0.28
N TYR A 186 30.45 25.18 0.66
CA TYR A 186 29.76 26.37 0.14
C TYR A 186 30.38 27.70 0.62
N LYS A 187 31.28 27.65 1.62
CA LYS A 187 31.98 28.82 2.13
C LYS A 187 33.24 29.16 1.32
N THR A 188 34.02 28.15 0.95
CA THR A 188 35.22 28.36 0.11
C THR A 188 34.93 28.30 -1.39
N GLU A 189 33.86 27.60 -1.80
CA GLU A 189 33.40 27.48 -3.19
C GLU A 189 31.94 27.97 -3.37
N PRO A 190 31.62 29.23 -2.98
CA PRO A 190 30.25 29.73 -2.98
C PRO A 190 29.59 29.71 -4.37
N GLU A 191 30.38 29.76 -5.46
CA GLU A 191 29.84 29.62 -6.82
C GLU A 191 29.11 28.30 -7.06
N LYS A 192 29.43 27.22 -6.34
CA LYS A 192 28.78 25.91 -6.57
C LYS A 192 27.30 25.92 -6.18
N LEU A 193 26.99 26.45 -5.00
CA LEU A 193 25.61 26.60 -4.52
C LEU A 193 24.85 27.69 -5.29
N LEU A 194 25.52 28.82 -5.57
CA LEU A 194 24.89 29.96 -6.20
C LEU A 194 24.65 29.75 -7.70
N GLU A 195 25.52 29.02 -8.40
CA GLU A 195 25.27 28.64 -9.79
C GLU A 195 24.09 27.67 -9.93
N PHE A 196 23.90 26.76 -8.97
CA PHE A 196 22.72 25.89 -8.96
C PHE A 196 21.42 26.70 -8.99
N PHE A 197 21.23 27.64 -8.04
CA PHE A 197 20.05 28.49 -8.04
C PHE A 197 19.97 29.40 -9.27
N TRP A 198 21.10 29.93 -9.75
CA TRP A 198 21.16 30.77 -10.96
C TRP A 198 20.70 30.03 -12.22
N ARG A 199 21.15 28.79 -12.43
CA ARG A 199 20.70 27.97 -13.57
C ARG A 199 19.28 27.45 -13.36
N PHE A 200 18.94 26.97 -12.15
CA PHE A 200 17.62 26.41 -11.82
C PHE A 200 16.47 27.41 -12.06
N ALA A 201 16.65 28.67 -11.67
CA ALA A 201 15.66 29.74 -11.93
C ALA A 201 15.41 30.00 -13.43
N ARG A 202 16.27 29.49 -14.32
CA ARG A 202 16.20 29.66 -15.79
C ARG A 202 15.81 28.37 -16.52
N LEU A 203 15.55 27.27 -15.79
CA LEU A 203 15.00 26.03 -16.34
C LEU A 203 13.52 26.18 -16.67
N SER A 204 13.04 25.43 -17.67
CA SER A 204 11.60 25.25 -17.92
C SER A 204 10.90 24.51 -16.77
N ALA A 205 9.58 24.61 -16.67
CA ALA A 205 8.80 23.93 -15.63
C ALA A 205 9.03 22.40 -15.61
N ALA A 206 9.09 21.76 -16.79
CA ALA A 206 9.38 20.33 -16.93
C ALA A 206 10.78 19.96 -16.43
N GLN A 207 11.80 20.80 -16.70
CA GLN A 207 13.17 20.61 -16.22
C GLN A 207 13.33 20.84 -14.70
N ARG A 208 12.47 21.66 -14.08
CA ARG A 208 12.38 21.74 -12.60
C ARG A 208 11.63 20.55 -11.99
N GLY A 209 10.84 19.84 -12.80
CA GLY A 209 10.14 18.62 -12.43
C GLY A 209 8.62 18.75 -12.28
N HIS A 210 8.00 19.81 -12.80
CA HIS A 210 6.54 19.88 -12.95
C HIS A 210 6.05 18.93 -14.05
N ASP A 211 4.98 18.19 -13.77
CA ASP A 211 4.26 17.41 -14.77
C ASP A 211 3.41 18.35 -15.65
N VAL A 212 3.96 18.73 -16.80
CA VAL A 212 3.28 19.61 -17.78
C VAL A 212 2.05 18.98 -18.45
N SER A 213 1.72 17.72 -18.14
CA SER A 213 0.46 17.08 -18.54
C SER A 213 -0.69 17.33 -17.53
N ALA A 214 -0.40 17.96 -16.39
CA ALA A 214 -1.36 18.37 -15.37
C ALA A 214 -1.42 19.90 -15.30
N VAL A 215 -2.54 20.49 -15.76
CA VAL A 215 -2.74 21.95 -15.78
C VAL A 215 -3.68 22.33 -14.63
N PRO A 216 -3.34 23.29 -13.75
CA PRO A 216 -4.25 23.73 -12.70
C PRO A 216 -5.47 24.43 -13.31
N VAL A 217 -6.67 24.16 -12.77
CA VAL A 217 -7.91 24.83 -13.17
C VAL A 217 -8.00 26.18 -12.47
N THR A 218 -8.09 27.26 -13.25
CA THR A 218 -8.19 28.63 -12.74
C THR A 218 -9.60 28.93 -12.23
N GLU A 219 -9.72 29.62 -11.09
CA GLU A 219 -11.03 30.05 -10.59
C GLU A 219 -11.75 30.96 -11.60
N GLY A 220 -13.03 30.67 -11.85
CA GLY A 220 -13.82 31.37 -12.86
C GLY A 220 -13.52 31.00 -14.32
N SER A 221 -12.74 29.94 -14.60
CA SER A 221 -12.66 29.35 -15.94
C SER A 221 -13.95 28.60 -16.32
N GLU A 222 -14.08 28.17 -17.57
CA GLU A 222 -15.18 27.32 -18.02
C GLU A 222 -15.16 25.97 -17.28
N GLU A 223 -13.97 25.35 -17.17
CA GLU A 223 -13.76 24.10 -16.44
C GLU A 223 -14.10 24.26 -14.95
N TYR A 224 -13.78 25.39 -14.32
CA TYR A 224 -14.18 25.66 -12.93
C TYR A 224 -15.71 25.68 -12.76
N ARG A 225 -16.43 26.33 -13.69
CA ARG A 225 -17.91 26.37 -13.67
C ARG A 225 -18.51 24.99 -13.91
N LEU A 226 -17.95 24.21 -14.83
CA LEU A 226 -18.35 22.82 -15.07
C LEU A 226 -18.14 21.96 -13.82
N MET A 227 -16.97 22.03 -13.18
CA MET A 227 -16.69 21.28 -11.95
C MET A 227 -17.62 21.66 -10.79
N ARG A 228 -17.97 22.95 -10.62
CA ARG A 228 -19.01 23.38 -9.68
C ARG A 228 -20.37 22.80 -10.06
N SER A 229 -20.86 23.05 -11.28
CA SER A 229 -22.15 22.57 -11.76
C SER A 229 -22.34 21.06 -11.55
N ARG A 230 -21.32 20.27 -11.92
CA ARG A 230 -21.30 18.81 -11.78
C ARG A 230 -21.16 18.33 -10.33
N ALA A 231 -20.55 19.11 -9.45
CA ALA A 231 -20.52 18.81 -8.02
C ALA A 231 -21.87 19.16 -7.35
N ASP A 232 -22.48 20.29 -7.72
CA ASP A 232 -23.64 20.86 -7.03
C ASP A 232 -24.97 20.25 -7.51
N ASN A 233 -25.03 19.62 -8.69
CA ASN A 233 -26.25 19.04 -9.28
C ASN A 233 -26.13 17.52 -9.53
N PRO A 234 -27.12 16.69 -9.10
CA PRO A 234 -27.19 15.29 -9.48
C PRO A 234 -27.43 15.06 -10.98
N ARG A 235 -26.87 13.98 -11.52
CA ARG A 235 -27.12 13.53 -12.90
C ARG A 235 -28.36 12.62 -12.92
N TYR A 236 -29.38 12.99 -13.67
CA TYR A 236 -30.65 12.26 -13.75
C TYR A 236 -30.73 11.35 -14.99
N VAL A 237 -31.41 10.22 -14.84
CA VAL A 237 -31.85 9.33 -15.92
C VAL A 237 -33.33 9.00 -15.68
N GLY A 238 -34.22 9.63 -16.44
CA GLY A 238 -35.61 9.76 -16.01
C GLY A 238 -35.69 10.59 -14.72
N ASP A 239 -36.58 10.21 -13.80
CA ASP A 239 -36.76 10.89 -12.51
C ASP A 239 -35.71 10.48 -11.45
N PHE A 240 -34.81 9.54 -11.76
CA PHE A 240 -33.84 8.98 -10.81
C PHE A 240 -32.46 9.62 -10.94
N ALA A 241 -31.85 9.99 -9.81
CA ALA A 241 -30.46 10.42 -9.74
C ALA A 241 -29.51 9.21 -9.78
N PHE A 242 -28.50 9.25 -10.64
CA PHE A 242 -27.50 8.20 -10.86
C PHE A 242 -26.11 8.65 -10.38
N GLN A 243 -25.34 7.69 -9.88
CA GLN A 243 -23.98 7.81 -9.35
C GLN A 243 -23.83 8.88 -8.26
N GLU A 244 -24.84 9.04 -7.40
CA GLU A 244 -24.85 10.06 -6.34
C GLU A 244 -23.68 9.88 -5.34
N HIS A 245 -23.24 8.63 -5.12
CA HIS A 245 -22.01 8.36 -4.34
C HIS A 245 -20.76 8.92 -5.01
N ALA A 246 -20.67 8.87 -6.34
CA ALA A 246 -19.57 9.44 -7.11
C ALA A 246 -19.66 10.98 -7.12
N ARG A 247 -20.85 11.56 -7.26
CA ARG A 247 -21.05 13.02 -7.13
C ARG A 247 -20.59 13.51 -5.76
N VAL A 248 -21.04 12.89 -4.67
CA VAL A 248 -20.64 13.27 -3.30
C VAL A 248 -19.12 13.09 -3.08
N ALA A 249 -18.51 12.04 -3.65
CA ALA A 249 -17.06 11.85 -3.63
C ALA A 249 -16.31 12.95 -4.41
N PHE A 250 -16.82 13.35 -5.59
CA PHE A 250 -16.27 14.43 -6.41
C PHE A 250 -16.41 15.80 -5.73
N GLU A 251 -17.62 16.12 -5.24
CA GLU A 251 -17.94 17.35 -4.50
C GLU A 251 -17.04 17.50 -3.24
N LYS A 252 -16.82 16.40 -2.52
CA LYS A 252 -15.85 16.34 -1.41
C LYS A 252 -14.41 16.58 -1.89
N SER A 253 -14.01 16.07 -3.05
CA SER A 253 -12.67 16.28 -3.63
C SER A 253 -12.38 17.73 -3.99
N LEU A 254 -13.42 18.56 -4.21
CA LEU A 254 -13.27 19.98 -4.52
C LEU A 254 -12.91 20.83 -3.30
N ARG A 255 -13.00 20.28 -2.08
CA ARG A 255 -12.84 21.01 -0.81
C ARG A 255 -11.37 21.04 -0.37
N GLY A 256 -10.76 22.23 -0.37
CA GLY A 256 -9.43 22.44 0.21
C GLY A 256 -8.26 21.79 -0.55
N SER A 257 -8.40 21.60 -1.86
CA SER A 257 -7.35 21.08 -2.75
C SER A 257 -7.33 21.88 -4.06
N ARG A 258 -6.18 22.00 -4.71
CA ARG A 258 -6.08 22.55 -6.07
C ARG A 258 -6.77 21.58 -7.05
N TRP A 259 -7.47 22.12 -8.03
CA TRP A 259 -8.16 21.35 -9.07
C TRP A 259 -7.30 21.28 -10.34
N TRP A 260 -7.40 20.20 -11.10
CA TRP A 260 -6.50 19.91 -12.22
C TRP A 260 -7.25 19.40 -13.45
N LYS A 261 -6.81 19.87 -14.62
CA LYS A 261 -7.09 19.26 -15.92
C LYS A 261 -5.92 18.35 -16.27
N LEU A 262 -6.14 17.04 -16.17
CA LEU A 262 -5.14 16.00 -16.44
C LEU A 262 -5.28 15.50 -17.88
N LYS A 263 -4.16 15.48 -18.60
CA LYS A 263 -4.05 14.84 -19.92
C LYS A 263 -3.77 13.34 -19.78
N VAL A 264 -4.44 12.53 -20.59
CA VAL A 264 -4.13 11.12 -20.82
C VAL A 264 -3.72 10.97 -22.28
N ASP A 265 -2.57 10.35 -22.54
CA ASP A 265 -2.14 9.94 -23.87
C ASP A 265 -2.74 8.56 -24.17
N ASP A 266 -3.84 8.50 -24.91
CA ASP A 266 -4.63 7.28 -25.08
C ASP A 266 -3.99 6.32 -26.10
N GLU A 267 -3.36 5.27 -25.58
CA GLU A 267 -2.74 4.14 -26.28
C GLU A 267 -3.72 2.95 -26.46
N SER A 268 -5.02 3.14 -26.21
CA SER A 268 -6.04 2.07 -26.26
C SER A 268 -6.18 1.35 -27.62
N ASP A 269 -5.76 2.01 -28.69
CA ASP A 269 -5.72 1.55 -30.07
C ASP A 269 -4.26 1.50 -30.56
N PRO A 270 -3.60 0.32 -30.55
CA PRO A 270 -2.18 0.18 -30.88
C PRO A 270 -1.89 0.35 -32.38
N SER A 271 -2.90 0.56 -33.23
CA SER A 271 -2.72 0.85 -34.66
C SER A 271 -2.54 2.35 -34.95
N SER A 272 -2.71 3.22 -33.95
CA SER A 272 -2.68 4.67 -34.10
C SER A 272 -1.71 5.34 -33.12
N ALA A 273 -1.28 6.57 -33.44
CA ALA A 273 -0.52 7.39 -32.50
C ALA A 273 -1.38 7.79 -31.28
N PRO A 274 -0.80 7.92 -30.06
CA PRO A 274 -1.57 8.16 -28.84
C PRO A 274 -2.42 9.43 -28.92
N LYS A 275 -3.69 9.34 -28.53
CA LYS A 275 -4.68 10.41 -28.68
C LYS A 275 -4.85 11.16 -27.36
N ALA A 276 -4.63 12.47 -27.34
CA ALA A 276 -4.78 13.27 -26.11
C ALA A 276 -6.25 13.37 -25.69
N ARG A 277 -6.58 12.84 -24.51
CA ARG A 277 -7.86 13.05 -23.80
C ARG A 277 -7.61 13.88 -22.54
N TYR A 278 -8.64 14.56 -22.05
CA TYR A 278 -8.52 15.49 -20.92
C TYR A 278 -9.63 15.27 -19.89
N PHE A 279 -9.25 15.24 -18.62
CA PHE A 279 -10.13 14.93 -17.50
C PHE A 279 -10.01 16.00 -16.41
N LEU A 280 -11.13 16.37 -15.80
CA LEU A 280 -11.16 17.33 -14.68
C LEU A 280 -11.26 16.60 -13.34
N VAL A 281 -10.37 16.92 -12.41
CA VAL A 281 -10.28 16.29 -11.07
C VAL A 281 -10.07 17.32 -9.95
N GLY A 282 -10.65 17.05 -8.79
CA GLY A 282 -10.29 17.72 -7.54
C GLY A 282 -9.05 17.10 -6.88
N GLY A 283 -9.02 17.09 -5.55
CA GLY A 283 -8.02 16.32 -4.80
C GLY A 283 -8.17 14.80 -5.01
N PRO A 284 -7.11 14.01 -4.77
CA PRO A 284 -7.19 12.55 -4.89
C PRO A 284 -8.15 11.95 -3.86
N HIS A 285 -9.06 11.10 -4.32
CA HIS A 285 -9.92 10.26 -3.48
C HIS A 285 -9.09 9.18 -2.76
N PHE A 286 -8.09 8.62 -3.45
CA PHE A 286 -7.12 7.67 -2.93
C PHE A 286 -5.70 8.13 -3.22
N ALA A 287 -4.77 7.93 -2.29
CA ALA A 287 -3.34 8.07 -2.52
C ALA A 287 -2.57 7.04 -1.70
N ALA A 288 -1.65 6.32 -2.35
CA ALA A 288 -0.80 5.32 -1.69
C ALA A 288 0.08 5.97 -0.61
N THR A 289 -0.11 5.56 0.64
CA THR A 289 0.50 6.22 1.81
C THR A 289 2.02 6.20 1.77
N ARG A 290 2.65 7.37 1.98
CA ARG A 290 4.11 7.56 2.16
C ARG A 290 5.02 7.19 0.97
N GLY A 291 4.46 6.79 -0.17
CA GLY A 291 5.23 6.48 -1.38
C GLY A 291 5.87 7.73 -1.99
N ILE A 292 7.20 7.85 -1.90
CA ILE A 292 8.02 8.85 -2.63
C ILE A 292 8.64 8.21 -3.87
N VAL A 293 9.12 6.97 -3.71
CA VAL A 293 9.57 6.08 -4.78
C VAL A 293 8.57 4.94 -4.99
N GLY A 294 8.67 4.23 -6.10
CA GLY A 294 7.75 3.16 -6.46
C GLY A 294 6.54 3.67 -7.25
N ARG A 295 5.41 2.96 -7.15
CA ARG A 295 4.22 3.22 -7.97
C ARG A 295 3.49 4.51 -7.59
N THR A 296 3.48 4.85 -6.30
CA THR A 296 2.97 6.14 -5.79
C THR A 296 1.56 6.50 -6.27
N THR A 297 0.71 5.49 -6.42
CA THR A 297 -0.61 5.54 -7.07
C THR A 297 -1.55 6.57 -6.42
N ARG A 298 -2.19 7.38 -7.26
CA ARG A 298 -3.27 8.30 -6.91
C ARG A 298 -4.53 7.93 -7.69
N GLY A 299 -5.69 8.08 -7.06
CA GLY A 299 -7.00 7.77 -7.63
C GLY A 299 -7.93 8.96 -7.50
N PHE A 300 -8.58 9.35 -8.59
CA PHE A 300 -9.45 10.52 -8.68
C PHE A 300 -10.82 10.13 -9.22
N VAL A 301 -11.88 10.75 -8.68
CA VAL A 301 -13.16 10.84 -9.39
C VAL A 301 -13.02 11.99 -10.39
N ALA A 302 -13.46 11.77 -11.63
CA ALA A 302 -13.18 12.66 -12.75
C ALA A 302 -14.39 12.90 -13.66
N ILE A 303 -14.38 14.03 -14.35
CA ILE A 303 -15.24 14.35 -15.50
C ILE A 303 -14.40 14.17 -16.78
N ASP A 304 -14.91 13.46 -17.79
CA ASP A 304 -14.28 13.38 -19.12
C ASP A 304 -14.71 14.59 -19.95
N LEU A 305 -13.77 15.35 -20.53
CA LEU A 305 -14.11 16.47 -21.40
C LEU A 305 -14.62 16.05 -22.79
N ASN A 306 -14.55 14.76 -23.14
CA ASN A 306 -15.25 14.21 -24.31
C ASN A 306 -16.74 13.93 -24.05
N ASP A 307 -17.16 13.81 -22.78
CA ASP A 307 -18.57 13.67 -22.38
C ASP A 307 -18.82 14.44 -21.07
N PRO A 308 -18.84 15.79 -21.11
CA PRO A 308 -18.90 16.62 -19.90
C PRO A 308 -20.12 16.39 -19.02
N GLU A 309 -21.23 15.91 -19.61
CA GLU A 309 -22.48 15.61 -18.90
C GLU A 309 -22.70 14.12 -18.60
N GLY A 310 -21.73 13.28 -19.01
CA GLY A 310 -21.73 11.82 -18.84
C GLY A 310 -21.68 11.31 -17.40
N PRO A 311 -21.46 10.00 -17.21
CA PRO A 311 -21.16 9.47 -15.89
C PRO A 311 -19.85 10.05 -15.32
N PHE A 312 -19.72 10.07 -14.00
CA PHE A 312 -18.40 10.24 -13.37
C PHE A 312 -17.57 8.98 -13.62
N VAL A 313 -16.27 9.18 -13.89
CA VAL A 313 -15.31 8.12 -14.20
C VAL A 313 -14.18 8.10 -13.17
N TYR A 314 -13.45 6.99 -13.06
CA TYR A 314 -12.31 6.87 -12.14
C TYR A 314 -10.98 6.94 -12.89
N LEU A 315 -10.11 7.87 -12.51
CA LEU A 315 -8.78 8.07 -13.09
C LEU A 315 -7.70 7.62 -12.10
N LYS A 316 -6.93 6.60 -12.48
CA LYS A 316 -5.72 6.11 -11.81
C LYS A 316 -4.50 6.79 -12.43
N ASP A 317 -3.67 7.41 -11.59
CA ASP A 317 -2.44 8.14 -11.91
C ASP A 317 -1.28 7.47 -11.14
N ALA A 318 -0.36 6.82 -11.85
CA ALA A 318 0.61 5.92 -11.23
C ALA A 318 1.95 5.89 -11.99
N TRP A 319 2.99 5.41 -11.31
CA TRP A 319 4.32 5.23 -11.88
C TRP A 319 4.61 3.74 -12.04
N ARG A 320 4.13 3.16 -13.14
CA ARG A 320 4.29 1.71 -13.39
C ARG A 320 5.76 1.35 -13.55
N VAL A 321 6.11 0.10 -13.25
CA VAL A 321 7.42 -0.44 -13.61
C VAL A 321 7.49 -0.60 -15.13
N ALA A 322 8.53 -0.05 -15.75
CA ALA A 322 8.78 -0.14 -17.18
C ALA A 322 9.78 -1.27 -17.46
N HIS A 323 9.27 -2.43 -17.89
CA HIS A 323 10.05 -3.60 -18.24
C HIS A 323 9.33 -4.36 -19.37
N GLU A 324 10.06 -4.92 -20.35
CA GLU A 324 9.47 -5.56 -21.54
C GLU A 324 8.51 -6.70 -21.19
N GLY A 325 8.84 -7.48 -20.16
CA GLY A 325 8.01 -8.59 -19.66
C GLY A 325 6.82 -8.18 -18.77
N ILE A 326 6.45 -6.90 -18.70
CA ILE A 326 5.32 -6.36 -17.92
C ILE A 326 4.37 -5.56 -18.83
N ARG A 327 3.20 -6.15 -19.10
CA ARG A 327 2.10 -5.52 -19.85
C ARG A 327 1.48 -4.35 -19.08
N LYS A 328 0.90 -3.38 -19.78
CA LYS A 328 0.18 -2.26 -19.14
C LYS A 328 -1.17 -2.74 -18.60
N GLU A 329 -1.60 -2.23 -17.46
CA GLU A 329 -2.89 -2.61 -16.84
C GLU A 329 -4.08 -2.44 -17.80
N GLY A 330 -4.12 -1.34 -18.55
CA GLY A 330 -5.13 -1.11 -19.60
C GLY A 330 -5.04 -2.06 -20.81
N GLU A 331 -3.92 -2.72 -21.08
CA GLU A 331 -3.85 -3.80 -22.08
C GLU A 331 -4.46 -5.10 -21.55
N ILE A 332 -4.36 -5.32 -20.24
CA ILE A 332 -4.93 -6.48 -19.54
C ILE A 332 -6.44 -6.29 -19.39
N LEU A 333 -6.90 -5.16 -18.83
CA LEU A 333 -8.32 -4.82 -18.73
C LEU A 333 -8.97 -4.81 -20.12
N GLY A 334 -8.34 -4.16 -21.11
CA GLY A 334 -8.85 -4.14 -22.48
C GLY A 334 -8.94 -5.52 -23.13
N TYR A 335 -8.12 -6.50 -22.72
CA TYR A 335 -8.28 -7.90 -23.11
C TYR A 335 -9.46 -8.55 -22.37
N LEU A 336 -9.47 -8.49 -21.04
CA LEU A 336 -10.49 -9.12 -20.19
C LEU A 336 -11.91 -8.60 -20.45
N ASN A 337 -12.09 -7.29 -20.69
CA ASN A 337 -13.38 -6.70 -21.05
C ASN A 337 -13.90 -7.25 -22.39
N ARG A 338 -13.05 -7.42 -23.41
CA ARG A 338 -13.44 -8.04 -24.69
C ARG A 338 -13.77 -9.52 -24.58
N GLU A 339 -13.13 -10.21 -23.63
CA GLU A 339 -13.35 -11.62 -23.34
C GLU A 339 -14.62 -11.90 -22.52
N GLY A 340 -15.38 -10.87 -22.14
CA GLY A 340 -16.61 -10.99 -21.36
C GLY A 340 -16.40 -11.18 -19.85
N VAL A 341 -15.25 -10.75 -19.31
CA VAL A 341 -15.00 -10.81 -17.86
C VAL A 341 -15.70 -9.65 -17.16
N HIS A 342 -16.61 -9.98 -16.24
CA HIS A 342 -17.39 -9.04 -15.45
C HIS A 342 -16.81 -8.85 -14.03
N ASN A 343 -17.35 -7.88 -13.29
CA ASN A 343 -16.93 -7.51 -11.92
C ASN A 343 -15.43 -7.11 -11.81
N ILE A 344 -14.90 -6.55 -12.90
CA ILE A 344 -13.58 -5.93 -13.05
C ILE A 344 -13.74 -4.58 -13.77
N PRO A 345 -12.77 -3.64 -13.67
CA PRO A 345 -12.89 -2.32 -14.30
C PRO A 345 -13.09 -2.36 -15.82
N THR A 346 -14.03 -1.54 -16.33
CA THR A 346 -14.26 -1.32 -17.75
C THR A 346 -13.37 -0.18 -18.24
N ARG A 347 -12.42 -0.48 -19.12
CA ARG A 347 -11.41 0.47 -19.60
C ARG A 347 -11.96 1.51 -20.58
N ILE A 348 -11.86 2.79 -20.23
CA ILE A 348 -12.20 3.93 -21.12
C ILE A 348 -11.00 4.35 -21.97
N CYS A 349 -9.85 4.62 -21.34
CA CYS A 349 -8.60 4.99 -22.00
C CYS A 349 -7.40 4.73 -21.09
N HIS A 350 -6.21 4.59 -21.66
CA HIS A 350 -4.97 4.50 -20.87
C HIS A 350 -3.73 4.86 -21.68
N GLY A 351 -2.64 5.21 -21.00
CA GLY A 351 -1.33 5.16 -21.60
C GLY A 351 -0.20 5.76 -20.76
N ASP A 352 1.02 5.56 -21.26
CA ASP A 352 2.23 6.19 -20.73
C ASP A 352 2.22 7.69 -21.05
N VAL A 353 2.31 8.54 -20.03
CA VAL A 353 2.25 10.01 -20.17
C VAL A 353 3.42 10.52 -21.01
N LEU A 354 3.15 11.45 -21.93
CA LEU A 354 4.15 12.04 -22.82
C LEU A 354 4.51 13.50 -22.44
N PRO A 355 5.74 13.96 -22.73
CA PRO A 355 6.86 13.24 -23.36
C PRO A 355 7.64 12.36 -22.37
N SER A 356 8.08 11.18 -22.81
CA SER A 356 8.76 10.18 -21.96
C SER A 356 10.02 10.70 -21.25
N SER A 357 10.71 11.69 -21.82
CA SER A 357 11.95 12.28 -21.30
C SER A 357 11.83 12.96 -19.93
N PHE A 358 10.64 13.46 -19.57
CA PHE A 358 10.36 14.01 -18.23
C PHE A 358 9.43 13.11 -17.40
N GLN A 359 8.85 12.09 -18.01
CA GLN A 359 7.82 11.21 -17.45
C GLN A 359 8.39 9.81 -17.09
N SER A 360 9.71 9.71 -16.91
CA SER A 360 10.43 8.48 -16.55
C SER A 360 11.46 8.74 -15.44
N SER A 361 11.71 7.76 -14.57
CA SER A 361 12.76 7.83 -13.54
C SER A 361 14.14 7.59 -14.14
N ILE A 362 15.12 8.45 -13.83
CA ILE A 362 16.47 8.40 -14.42
C ILE A 362 17.57 8.00 -13.42
N SER A 363 17.26 7.89 -12.12
CA SER A 363 18.23 7.43 -11.11
C SER A 363 18.89 6.09 -11.43
N HIS A 364 18.20 5.21 -12.18
CA HIS A 364 18.74 3.91 -12.62
C HIS A 364 19.90 4.06 -13.63
N GLU A 365 19.86 5.06 -14.51
CA GLU A 365 20.91 5.36 -15.50
C GLU A 365 22.21 5.71 -14.77
N LEU A 366 22.14 6.67 -13.84
CA LEU A 366 23.29 7.12 -13.05
C LEU A 366 23.84 6.01 -12.15
N TRP A 367 23.00 5.07 -11.70
CA TRP A 367 23.49 3.89 -10.98
C TRP A 367 24.29 2.98 -11.91
N MET A 368 23.80 2.68 -13.12
CA MET A 368 24.52 1.86 -14.10
C MET A 368 25.81 2.53 -14.59
N GLU A 369 25.81 3.85 -14.76
CA GLU A 369 27.03 4.61 -15.07
C GLU A 369 28.08 4.45 -13.96
N LYS A 370 27.70 4.62 -12.68
CA LYS A 370 28.61 4.45 -11.52
C LYS A 370 29.17 3.03 -11.40
N HIS A 371 28.37 2.01 -11.69
CA HIS A 371 28.74 0.59 -11.50
C HIS A 371 29.12 -0.13 -12.80
N SER A 372 29.35 0.62 -13.89
CA SER A 372 29.63 0.11 -15.24
C SER A 372 30.83 -0.84 -15.37
N ASN A 373 31.74 -0.86 -14.38
CA ASN A 373 32.88 -1.77 -14.31
C ASN A 373 32.60 -3.06 -13.48
N SER A 374 31.35 -3.31 -13.06
CA SER A 374 30.94 -4.50 -12.30
C SER A 374 29.95 -5.33 -13.11
N GLU A 375 30.47 -6.27 -13.90
CA GLU A 375 29.65 -7.15 -14.76
C GLU A 375 28.72 -8.10 -13.96
N GLU A 376 28.94 -8.26 -12.65
CA GLU A 376 28.19 -9.16 -11.78
C GLU A 376 27.00 -8.50 -11.06
N GLN A 377 26.92 -7.16 -10.99
CA GLN A 377 25.95 -6.46 -10.14
C GLN A 377 24.72 -5.95 -10.90
N ALA A 378 23.62 -6.71 -10.84
CA ALA A 378 22.33 -6.29 -11.39
C ALA A 378 21.80 -5.02 -10.70
N CYS A 379 21.28 -4.06 -11.49
CA CYS A 379 20.81 -2.77 -10.97
C CYS A 379 19.57 -2.93 -10.06
N PRO A 380 19.60 -2.46 -8.80
CA PRO A 380 18.46 -2.53 -7.87
C PRO A 380 17.38 -1.47 -8.14
N LEU A 381 17.64 -0.52 -9.04
CA LEU A 381 16.72 0.56 -9.37
C LEU A 381 15.82 0.19 -10.55
N LYS A 382 14.60 -0.25 -10.23
CA LYS A 382 13.53 -0.44 -11.23
C LYS A 382 13.25 0.87 -11.98
N VAL A 383 13.13 0.78 -13.30
CA VAL A 383 12.67 1.90 -14.15
C VAL A 383 11.18 2.11 -13.90
N HIS A 384 10.79 3.34 -13.59
CA HIS A 384 9.40 3.76 -13.41
C HIS A 384 9.02 4.74 -14.53
N ARG A 385 7.83 4.56 -15.12
CA ARG A 385 7.27 5.47 -16.13
C ARG A 385 5.87 5.92 -15.71
N HIS A 386 5.59 7.20 -15.87
CA HIS A 386 4.31 7.80 -15.51
C HIS A 386 3.22 7.27 -16.46
N TYR A 387 2.11 6.82 -15.89
CA TYR A 387 1.05 6.09 -16.55
C TYR A 387 -0.31 6.54 -16.01
N ARG A 388 -1.28 6.70 -16.90
CA ARG A 388 -2.67 6.97 -16.53
C ARG A 388 -3.61 5.94 -17.13
N LEU A 389 -4.63 5.58 -16.36
CA LEU A 389 -5.70 4.65 -16.73
C LEU A 389 -7.02 5.27 -16.27
N VAL A 390 -8.02 5.26 -17.14
CA VAL A 390 -9.39 5.71 -16.82
C VAL A 390 -10.36 4.56 -17.06
N VAL A 391 -11.25 4.35 -16.09
CA VAL A 391 -12.26 3.28 -16.07
C VAL A 391 -13.63 3.84 -15.73
N VAL A 392 -14.70 3.15 -16.13
CA VAL A 392 -16.09 3.60 -15.95
C VAL A 392 -16.48 3.65 -14.47
N GLU A 393 -16.02 2.68 -13.68
CA GLU A 393 -16.59 2.40 -12.36
C GLU A 393 -15.92 3.21 -11.24
N VAL A 394 -16.67 4.18 -10.69
CA VAL A 394 -16.35 4.81 -9.41
C VAL A 394 -16.93 3.93 -8.29
N CYS A 395 -16.08 3.13 -7.66
CA CYS A 395 -16.47 2.18 -6.61
C CYS A 395 -16.31 2.77 -5.19
N LEU A 396 -17.04 2.18 -4.23
CA LEU A 396 -16.82 2.40 -2.80
C LEU A 396 -15.73 1.45 -2.26
N PRO A 397 -15.02 1.83 -1.18
CA PRO A 397 -14.10 0.93 -0.49
C PRO A 397 -14.85 -0.24 0.18
N MET A 398 -14.21 -1.41 0.26
CA MET A 398 -14.82 -2.60 0.90
C MET A 398 -15.15 -2.41 2.39
N SER A 399 -14.59 -1.39 3.05
CA SER A 399 -15.01 -0.94 4.39
C SER A 399 -16.49 -0.57 4.49
N ASP A 400 -17.13 -0.25 3.36
CA ASP A 400 -18.49 0.31 3.32
C ASP A 400 -19.55 -0.79 3.14
N PHE A 401 -19.20 -2.06 3.40
CA PHE A 401 -20.16 -3.15 3.51
C PHE A 401 -21.23 -2.85 4.58
N GLN A 402 -22.42 -3.44 4.49
CA GLN A 402 -23.55 -3.21 5.41
C GLN A 402 -23.50 -4.15 6.61
N ASN A 403 -23.36 -5.46 6.36
CA ASN A 403 -23.26 -6.52 7.36
C ASN A 403 -22.36 -7.66 6.86
N GLY A 404 -22.00 -8.60 7.74
CA GLY A 404 -21.12 -9.73 7.44
C GLY A 404 -21.67 -10.66 6.34
N LYS A 405 -23.00 -10.70 6.14
CA LYS A 405 -23.62 -11.43 5.02
C LYS A 405 -23.25 -10.77 3.69
N GLU A 406 -23.37 -9.44 3.60
CA GLU A 406 -22.94 -8.69 2.40
C GLU A 406 -21.42 -8.80 2.19
N LEU A 407 -20.59 -8.62 3.23
CA LEU A 407 -19.12 -8.74 3.13
C LEU A 407 -18.68 -10.05 2.47
N VAL A 408 -19.26 -11.18 2.91
CA VAL A 408 -18.97 -12.49 2.32
C VAL A 408 -19.50 -12.62 0.88
N ARG A 409 -20.67 -12.05 0.55
CA ARG A 409 -21.17 -12.01 -0.84
C ARG A 409 -20.24 -11.21 -1.75
N LEU A 410 -19.81 -10.04 -1.31
CA LEU A 410 -18.93 -9.15 -2.05
C LEU A 410 -17.60 -9.87 -2.37
N ILE A 411 -16.96 -10.47 -1.37
CA ILE A 411 -15.72 -11.25 -1.58
C ILE A 411 -15.97 -12.46 -2.50
N ALA A 412 -17.12 -13.15 -2.41
CA ALA A 412 -17.47 -14.23 -3.33
C ALA A 412 -17.56 -13.78 -4.79
N ARG A 413 -18.14 -12.60 -5.06
CA ARG A 413 -18.20 -12.02 -6.41
C ARG A 413 -16.80 -11.64 -6.91
N CYS A 414 -15.89 -11.20 -6.05
CA CYS A 414 -14.46 -11.01 -6.42
C CYS A 414 -13.75 -12.35 -6.75
N ILE A 415 -14.02 -13.44 -6.04
CA ILE A 415 -13.49 -14.78 -6.37
C ILE A 415 -14.03 -15.25 -7.73
N ALA A 416 -15.31 -14.98 -8.04
CA ALA A 416 -15.92 -15.29 -9.33
C ALA A 416 -15.30 -14.46 -10.48
N ALA A 417 -15.06 -13.16 -10.28
CA ALA A 417 -14.32 -12.31 -11.22
C ALA A 417 -12.90 -12.85 -11.49
N HIS A 418 -12.16 -13.22 -10.44
CA HIS A 418 -10.85 -13.86 -10.59
C HIS A 418 -10.95 -15.20 -11.35
N GLY A 419 -11.99 -16.00 -11.12
CA GLY A 419 -12.22 -17.26 -11.84
C GLY A 419 -12.50 -17.06 -13.33
N SER A 420 -13.26 -16.03 -13.69
CA SER A 420 -13.50 -15.68 -15.09
C SER A 420 -12.21 -15.20 -15.77
N ALA A 421 -11.45 -14.29 -15.14
CA ALA A 421 -10.14 -13.86 -15.65
C ALA A 421 -9.12 -15.01 -15.77
N PHE A 422 -9.09 -15.93 -14.80
CA PHE A 422 -8.19 -17.09 -14.79
C PHE A 422 -8.55 -18.09 -15.89
N LYS A 423 -9.84 -18.31 -16.19
CA LYS A 423 -10.30 -19.07 -17.37
C LYS A 423 -9.86 -18.42 -18.69
N LYS A 424 -9.64 -17.09 -18.71
CA LYS A 424 -9.00 -16.36 -19.82
C LYS A 424 -7.46 -16.27 -19.70
N GLY A 425 -6.87 -17.05 -18.80
CA GLY A 425 -5.43 -17.17 -18.60
C GLY A 425 -4.79 -16.15 -17.67
N ILE A 426 -5.53 -15.22 -17.06
CA ILE A 426 -4.95 -14.13 -16.25
C ILE A 426 -5.15 -14.38 -14.75
N MET A 427 -4.06 -14.56 -14.00
CA MET A 427 -4.02 -14.58 -12.52
C MET A 427 -3.68 -13.19 -11.98
N HIS A 428 -4.27 -12.78 -10.86
CA HIS A 428 -4.15 -11.41 -10.33
C HIS A 428 -2.84 -11.11 -9.59
N ARG A 429 -2.40 -12.01 -8.71
CA ARG A 429 -1.17 -11.95 -7.88
C ARG A 429 -1.04 -10.76 -6.93
N ASP A 430 -2.14 -10.08 -6.62
CA ASP A 430 -2.20 -9.02 -5.60
C ASP A 430 -3.60 -8.87 -5.01
N ILE A 431 -4.22 -10.00 -4.63
CA ILE A 431 -5.49 -9.98 -3.90
C ILE A 431 -5.24 -9.34 -2.52
N SER A 432 -5.78 -8.14 -2.30
CA SER A 432 -5.55 -7.34 -1.10
C SER A 432 -6.82 -6.59 -0.67
N ALA A 433 -6.86 -6.09 0.57
CA ALA A 433 -7.99 -5.29 1.05
C ALA A 433 -8.18 -3.96 0.29
N GLY A 434 -7.15 -3.43 -0.38
CA GLY A 434 -7.27 -2.24 -1.23
C GLY A 434 -7.80 -2.55 -2.64
N ASN A 435 -7.60 -3.79 -3.10
CA ASN A 435 -7.87 -4.22 -4.47
C ASN A 435 -9.25 -4.90 -4.64
N VAL A 436 -9.94 -5.19 -3.53
CA VAL A 436 -11.37 -5.50 -3.53
C VAL A 436 -12.19 -4.27 -3.17
N LEU A 437 -13.20 -3.96 -3.98
CA LEU A 437 -14.07 -2.78 -3.83
C LEU A 437 -15.55 -3.17 -3.98
N ILE A 438 -16.44 -2.22 -3.71
CA ILE A 438 -17.89 -2.36 -3.89
C ILE A 438 -18.33 -1.49 -5.07
N HIS A 439 -18.76 -2.12 -6.15
CA HIS A 439 -19.42 -1.43 -7.27
C HIS A 439 -20.91 -1.28 -6.96
N ILE A 440 -21.45 -0.06 -7.13
CA ILE A 440 -22.89 0.17 -7.13
C ILE A 440 -23.34 0.16 -8.59
N ARG A 441 -24.02 -0.93 -8.98
CA ARG A 441 -24.62 -1.08 -10.31
C ARG A 441 -26.04 -0.55 -10.26
N GLU A 442 -26.29 0.54 -10.97
CA GLU A 442 -27.60 1.19 -11.06
C GLU A 442 -28.21 0.97 -12.44
N SER A 443 -29.53 0.76 -12.49
CA SER A 443 -30.29 0.59 -13.73
C SER A 443 -31.77 0.87 -13.49
N VAL A 444 -32.47 1.34 -14.53
CA VAL A 444 -33.94 1.28 -14.56
C VAL A 444 -34.34 0.03 -15.34
N ASP A 445 -35.25 -0.77 -14.81
CA ASP A 445 -35.74 -1.98 -15.48
C ASP A 445 -36.87 -1.71 -16.49
N GLU A 446 -37.34 -2.76 -17.18
CA GLU A 446 -38.42 -2.68 -18.18
C GLU A 446 -39.76 -2.20 -17.59
N GLY A 447 -39.96 -2.31 -16.28
CA GLY A 447 -41.12 -1.79 -15.56
C GLY A 447 -40.99 -0.32 -15.16
N GLY A 448 -39.84 0.32 -15.42
CA GLY A 448 -39.55 1.68 -15.00
C GLY A 448 -39.08 1.81 -13.54
N GLN A 449 -38.81 0.69 -12.84
CA GLN A 449 -38.34 0.72 -11.46
C GLN A 449 -36.81 0.87 -11.41
N PHE A 450 -36.33 1.77 -10.54
CA PHE A 450 -34.90 1.93 -10.27
C PHE A 450 -34.38 0.80 -9.37
N GLN A 451 -33.36 0.11 -9.87
CA GLN A 451 -32.63 -0.96 -9.20
C GLN A 451 -31.21 -0.48 -8.92
N SER A 452 -30.75 -0.63 -7.67
CA SER A 452 -29.38 -0.31 -7.24
C SER A 452 -28.80 -1.49 -6.48
N LYS A 453 -27.81 -2.16 -7.09
CA LYS A 453 -27.24 -3.41 -6.60
C LYS A 453 -25.77 -3.23 -6.22
N ARG A 454 -25.41 -3.65 -5.01
CA ARG A 454 -24.03 -3.62 -4.51
C ARG A 454 -23.35 -4.96 -4.80
N GLU A 455 -22.28 -4.91 -5.58
CA GLU A 455 -21.52 -6.09 -6.00
C GLU A 455 -20.03 -5.97 -5.68
N GLY A 456 -19.38 -7.11 -5.44
CA GLY A 456 -17.93 -7.16 -5.31
C GLY A 456 -17.25 -6.86 -6.64
N PHE A 457 -16.14 -6.14 -6.57
CA PHE A 457 -15.40 -5.66 -7.72
C PHE A 457 -13.90 -5.82 -7.49
N LEU A 458 -13.18 -6.39 -8.44
CA LEU A 458 -11.75 -6.72 -8.31
C LEU A 458 -10.91 -5.82 -9.22
N THR A 459 -10.05 -4.99 -8.63
CA THR A 459 -9.26 -3.94 -9.31
C THR A 459 -7.76 -4.06 -9.06
N ASP A 460 -6.97 -3.23 -9.74
CA ASP A 460 -5.50 -3.21 -9.73
C ASP A 460 -4.83 -4.43 -10.40
N TRP A 461 -5.11 -4.60 -11.69
CA TRP A 461 -4.61 -5.73 -12.48
C TRP A 461 -3.16 -5.55 -12.94
N GLU A 462 -2.43 -4.53 -12.46
CA GLU A 462 -1.07 -4.18 -12.90
C GLU A 462 -0.03 -5.27 -12.56
N LEU A 463 -0.28 -6.05 -11.51
CA LEU A 463 0.55 -7.17 -11.09
C LEU A 463 0.13 -8.53 -11.67
N SER A 464 -0.90 -8.56 -12.52
CA SER A 464 -1.37 -9.83 -13.09
C SER A 464 -0.32 -10.54 -13.95
N LYS A 465 -0.56 -11.82 -14.26
CA LYS A 465 0.28 -12.63 -15.13
C LYS A 465 -0.59 -13.53 -16.00
N ASP A 466 -0.21 -13.68 -17.27
CA ASP A 466 -0.73 -14.76 -18.11
C ASP A 466 -0.10 -16.10 -17.70
N VAL A 467 -0.91 -17.03 -17.22
CA VAL A 467 -0.46 -18.36 -16.75
C VAL A 467 -0.16 -19.32 -17.91
N ARG A 468 -0.53 -18.95 -19.15
CA ARG A 468 -0.23 -19.71 -20.38
C ARG A 468 1.15 -19.35 -20.94
N GLU A 469 1.66 -18.17 -20.61
CA GLU A 469 3.01 -17.74 -20.97
C GLU A 469 4.05 -18.61 -20.23
N LYS A 470 4.75 -19.44 -20.99
CA LYS A 470 5.94 -20.16 -20.51
C LYS A 470 7.01 -19.15 -20.08
N PRO A 471 7.84 -19.47 -19.06
CA PRO A 471 9.00 -18.66 -18.75
C PRO A 471 10.01 -18.76 -19.91
N GLU A 472 10.02 -17.73 -20.76
CA GLU A 472 11.14 -17.49 -21.67
C GLU A 472 12.43 -17.37 -20.85
N GLY A 473 13.55 -17.91 -21.36
CA GLY A 473 14.77 -18.20 -20.60
C GLY A 473 15.61 -17.01 -20.12
N LYS A 474 14.99 -15.87 -19.79
CA LYS A 474 15.62 -14.64 -19.29
C LYS A 474 15.27 -14.37 -17.81
N GLY A 475 15.52 -15.35 -16.95
CA GLY A 475 15.43 -15.19 -15.48
C GLY A 475 14.02 -14.89 -14.92
N PRO A 476 13.92 -14.54 -13.63
CA PRO A 476 12.66 -14.14 -13.01
C PRO A 476 12.26 -12.73 -13.45
N ARG A 477 11.14 -12.60 -14.19
CA ARG A 477 10.62 -11.30 -14.72
C ARG A 477 10.43 -10.20 -13.67
N GLN A 478 10.29 -10.57 -12.41
CA GLN A 478 10.64 -9.75 -11.25
C GLN A 478 11.35 -10.68 -10.25
N PRO A 479 12.57 -10.35 -9.76
CA PRO A 479 13.25 -11.17 -8.75
C PRO A 479 12.62 -11.01 -7.35
N ASP A 480 11.87 -9.93 -7.11
CA ASP A 480 11.25 -9.65 -5.82
C ASP A 480 9.89 -10.34 -5.65
N ARG A 481 9.60 -10.75 -4.41
CA ARG A 481 8.28 -11.20 -3.96
C ARG A 481 7.21 -10.18 -4.37
N THR A 482 6.28 -10.62 -5.23
CA THR A 482 5.23 -9.78 -5.82
C THR A 482 3.93 -9.92 -5.02
N GLY A 483 3.30 -8.79 -4.69
CA GLY A 483 2.01 -8.71 -4.00
C GLY A 483 2.07 -8.10 -2.59
N THR A 484 0.92 -7.76 -2.02
CA THR A 484 0.80 -7.04 -0.74
C THR A 484 1.09 -7.96 0.47
N TRP A 485 2.18 -7.69 1.20
CA TRP A 485 2.68 -8.49 2.34
C TRP A 485 1.59 -8.99 3.31
N GLN A 486 0.70 -8.10 3.74
CA GLN A 486 -0.38 -8.42 4.68
C GLN A 486 -1.26 -9.58 4.19
N PHE A 487 -1.49 -9.70 2.88
CA PHE A 487 -2.43 -10.66 2.29
C PHE A 487 -1.76 -11.85 1.61
N LEU A 488 -0.45 -11.79 1.30
CA LEU A 488 0.28 -12.93 0.74
C LEU A 488 0.19 -14.17 1.65
N SER A 489 0.18 -15.34 1.01
CA SER A 489 0.14 -16.64 1.69
C SER A 489 1.36 -16.84 2.59
N ALA A 490 1.19 -17.53 3.72
CA ALA A 490 2.33 -17.82 4.61
C ALA A 490 3.43 -18.65 3.90
N ASN A 491 3.07 -19.45 2.88
CA ASN A 491 4.00 -20.22 2.07
C ASN A 491 4.82 -19.37 1.08
N VAL A 492 4.23 -18.41 0.37
CA VAL A 492 4.98 -17.45 -0.48
C VAL A 492 5.81 -16.50 0.38
N LEU A 493 5.33 -16.17 1.58
CA LEU A 493 6.11 -15.46 2.59
C LEU A 493 7.25 -16.31 3.17
N ALA A 494 7.12 -17.63 3.27
CA ALA A 494 8.20 -18.52 3.68
C ALA A 494 9.25 -18.76 2.57
N ASN A 495 8.82 -18.76 1.30
CA ASN A 495 9.66 -19.12 0.15
C ASN A 495 9.67 -17.99 -0.89
N PRO A 496 10.56 -16.97 -0.79
CA PRO A 496 10.51 -15.78 -1.66
C PRO A 496 10.68 -16.07 -3.16
N SER A 497 11.37 -17.17 -3.51
CA SER A 497 11.55 -17.64 -4.90
C SER A 497 10.36 -18.45 -5.45
N LYS A 498 9.35 -18.78 -4.64
CA LYS A 498 8.18 -19.55 -5.07
C LYS A 498 7.29 -18.70 -5.99
N GLY A 499 6.88 -19.27 -7.12
CA GLY A 499 5.79 -18.72 -7.93
C GLY A 499 4.46 -18.77 -7.17
N VAL A 500 3.71 -17.66 -7.17
CA VAL A 500 2.33 -17.61 -6.68
C VAL A 500 1.47 -18.57 -7.50
N GLU A 501 0.75 -19.45 -6.82
CA GLU A 501 -0.17 -20.43 -7.42
C GLU A 501 -1.63 -20.13 -7.03
N LEU A 502 -2.59 -20.86 -7.62
CA LEU A 502 -4.01 -20.60 -7.42
C LEU A 502 -4.43 -20.73 -5.95
N GLN A 503 -3.89 -21.72 -5.22
CA GLN A 503 -4.17 -21.90 -3.80
C GLN A 503 -3.57 -20.78 -2.91
N ASP A 504 -2.51 -20.10 -3.36
CA ASP A 504 -1.99 -18.92 -2.66
C ASP A 504 -2.95 -17.73 -2.80
N GLU A 505 -3.51 -17.51 -3.99
CA GLU A 505 -4.55 -16.48 -4.22
C GLU A 505 -5.82 -16.75 -3.39
N MET A 506 -6.18 -18.03 -3.17
CA MET A 506 -7.28 -18.41 -2.30
C MET A 506 -6.97 -18.15 -0.81
N GLU A 507 -5.71 -18.30 -0.38
CA GLU A 507 -5.29 -17.87 0.96
C GLU A 507 -5.35 -16.34 1.08
N SER A 508 -4.98 -15.60 0.04
CA SER A 508 -5.12 -14.13 0.01
C SER A 508 -6.58 -13.68 0.14
N PHE A 509 -7.53 -14.34 -0.52
CA PHE A 509 -8.98 -14.09 -0.32
C PHE A 509 -9.45 -14.42 1.11
N PHE A 510 -8.90 -15.47 1.75
CA PHE A 510 -9.14 -15.75 3.16
C PHE A 510 -8.59 -14.62 4.05
N HIS A 511 -7.36 -14.15 3.81
CA HIS A 511 -6.72 -13.06 4.57
C HIS A 511 -7.52 -11.76 4.47
N VAL A 512 -8.06 -11.44 3.29
CA VAL A 512 -8.96 -10.30 3.08
C VAL A 512 -10.27 -10.45 3.88
N LEU A 513 -10.91 -11.63 3.85
CA LEU A 513 -12.12 -11.87 4.66
C LEU A 513 -11.83 -11.74 6.17
N LEU A 514 -10.71 -12.30 6.63
CA LEU A 514 -10.30 -12.24 8.04
C LEU A 514 -10.00 -10.81 8.49
N TYR A 515 -9.31 -10.03 7.65
CA TYR A 515 -8.98 -8.62 7.90
C TYR A 515 -10.22 -7.75 8.11
N TYR A 516 -11.21 -7.86 7.22
CA TYR A 516 -12.46 -7.11 7.37
C TYR A 516 -13.32 -7.65 8.53
N ALA A 517 -13.35 -8.96 8.76
CA ALA A 517 -14.06 -9.54 9.89
C ALA A 517 -13.51 -9.04 11.24
N ILE A 518 -12.19 -9.10 11.47
CA ILE A 518 -11.59 -8.68 12.75
C ILE A 518 -11.81 -7.20 13.03
N ARG A 519 -11.71 -6.34 12.00
CA ARG A 519 -11.83 -4.89 12.17
C ARG A 519 -13.27 -4.41 12.36
N TYR A 520 -14.25 -5.07 11.73
CA TYR A 520 -15.62 -4.53 11.61
C TYR A 520 -16.74 -5.46 12.08
N LEU A 521 -16.47 -6.70 12.50
CA LEU A 521 -17.46 -7.58 13.14
C LEU A 521 -17.13 -7.75 14.64
N PRO A 522 -18.11 -8.15 15.48
CA PRO A 522 -17.89 -8.30 16.91
C PRO A 522 -17.04 -9.52 17.19
N THR A 523 -16.09 -9.40 18.12
CA THR A 523 -15.26 -10.53 18.57
C THR A 523 -15.32 -10.66 20.10
N ASP A 524 -14.81 -11.76 20.63
CA ASP A 524 -14.52 -11.92 22.05
C ASP A 524 -13.21 -11.23 22.49
N CYS A 525 -12.48 -10.61 21.57
CA CYS A 525 -11.18 -9.97 21.81
C CYS A 525 -11.35 -8.49 22.23
N PRO A 526 -10.97 -8.09 23.46
CA PRO A 526 -11.21 -6.72 23.95
C PRO A 526 -10.39 -5.61 23.26
N ASP A 527 -9.31 -5.98 22.55
CA ASP A 527 -8.47 -5.07 21.78
C ASP A 527 -7.82 -5.84 20.62
N ILE A 528 -8.41 -5.71 19.44
CA ILE A 528 -7.93 -6.39 18.23
C ILE A 528 -6.62 -5.79 17.69
N THR A 529 -6.15 -4.64 18.20
CA THR A 529 -5.01 -3.92 17.60
C THR A 529 -3.71 -4.74 17.62
N PRO A 530 -3.23 -5.29 18.77
CA PRO A 530 -1.99 -6.06 18.81
C PRO A 530 -2.08 -7.37 17.99
N LEU A 531 -3.27 -7.97 17.94
CA LEU A 531 -3.57 -9.18 17.16
C LEU A 531 -3.47 -8.91 15.66
N MET A 532 -4.04 -7.79 15.18
CA MET A 532 -3.93 -7.36 13.78
C MET A 532 -2.47 -7.10 13.39
N TYR A 533 -1.72 -6.37 14.23
CA TYR A 533 -0.30 -6.11 13.96
C TYR A 533 0.54 -7.39 13.97
N ASP A 534 0.33 -8.31 14.91
CA ASP A 534 1.05 -9.60 14.96
C ASP A 534 0.73 -10.49 13.74
N TYR A 535 -0.51 -10.50 13.25
CA TYR A 535 -0.92 -11.37 12.15
C TYR A 535 -0.59 -10.81 10.75
N PHE A 536 -0.87 -9.53 10.51
CA PHE A 536 -0.78 -8.92 9.17
C PHE A 536 0.54 -8.17 8.94
N ASP A 537 1.04 -7.43 9.94
CA ASP A 537 2.27 -6.61 9.86
C ASP A 537 3.50 -7.30 10.46
N GLY A 538 3.29 -8.40 11.19
CA GLY A 538 4.34 -9.19 11.80
C GLY A 538 5.15 -10.00 10.79
N TYR A 539 6.36 -10.36 11.20
CA TYR A 539 7.31 -11.12 10.39
C TYR A 539 8.18 -12.02 11.26
N THR A 540 8.70 -13.09 10.66
CA THR A 540 9.81 -13.88 11.21
C THR A 540 11.05 -13.57 10.36
N ARG A 541 12.25 -13.56 10.96
CA ARG A 541 13.51 -13.34 10.22
C ARG A 541 14.37 -14.60 10.25
N LEU A 542 14.75 -15.09 9.06
CA LEU A 542 15.57 -16.28 8.86
C LEU A 542 16.84 -15.87 8.12
N GLY A 543 17.95 -15.74 8.86
CA GLY A 543 19.16 -15.11 8.33
C GLY A 543 18.91 -13.64 7.98
N GLU A 544 19.04 -13.30 6.70
CA GLU A 544 18.72 -11.97 6.15
C GLU A 544 17.30 -11.89 5.56
N GLU A 545 16.62 -13.03 5.33
CA GLU A 545 15.29 -13.08 4.75
C GLU A 545 14.16 -12.84 5.77
N TYR A 546 13.03 -12.35 5.25
CA TYR A 546 11.83 -12.03 6.01
C TYR A 546 10.68 -12.92 5.55
N SER A 547 10.06 -13.63 6.49
CA SER A 547 8.91 -14.49 6.26
C SER A 547 7.72 -14.11 7.15
N ALA A 548 6.60 -14.81 6.98
CA ALA A 548 5.35 -14.55 7.70
C ALA A 548 5.55 -14.55 9.23
N SER A 549 4.69 -13.84 9.96
CA SER A 549 4.67 -13.95 11.41
C SER A 549 4.40 -15.38 11.86
N ALA A 550 4.92 -15.75 13.03
CA ALA A 550 4.68 -17.06 13.63
C ALA A 550 3.17 -17.34 13.77
N SER A 551 2.37 -16.32 14.09
CA SER A 551 0.91 -16.42 14.18
C SER A 551 0.24 -16.67 12.83
N LYS A 552 0.63 -15.97 11.75
CA LYS A 552 0.08 -16.24 10.40
C LYS A 552 0.38 -17.67 9.97
N SER A 553 1.64 -18.10 10.06
CA SER A 553 2.07 -19.45 9.72
C SER A 553 1.35 -20.52 10.56
N ARG A 554 1.22 -20.31 11.87
CA ARG A 554 0.56 -21.26 12.77
C ARG A 554 -0.92 -21.41 12.47
N VAL A 555 -1.67 -20.32 12.23
CA VAL A 555 -3.10 -20.41 11.89
C VAL A 555 -3.34 -21.27 10.65
N MET A 556 -2.46 -21.21 9.64
CA MET A 556 -2.53 -22.06 8.45
C MET A 556 -2.18 -23.53 8.74
N VAL A 557 -1.15 -23.79 9.54
CA VAL A 557 -0.67 -25.15 9.87
C VAL A 557 -1.58 -25.88 10.87
N GLU A 558 -2.10 -25.18 11.89
CA GLU A 558 -3.00 -25.74 12.89
C GLU A 558 -4.47 -25.76 12.38
N GLY A 559 -4.82 -24.90 11.42
CA GLY A 559 -6.16 -24.82 10.85
C GLY A 559 -7.19 -24.18 11.78
N GLU A 560 -6.75 -23.34 12.70
CA GLU A 560 -7.56 -22.74 13.78
C GLU A 560 -7.11 -21.29 14.03
N LEU A 561 -8.05 -20.40 14.40
CA LEU A 561 -7.78 -18.97 14.65
C LEU A 561 -7.11 -18.74 16.02
N VAL A 562 -5.92 -19.32 16.20
CA VAL A 562 -5.14 -19.26 17.45
C VAL A 562 -4.07 -18.18 17.39
N PHE A 563 -4.12 -17.24 18.34
CA PHE A 563 -3.20 -16.12 18.51
C PHE A 563 -2.51 -16.17 19.89
N ALA A 564 -1.40 -15.45 20.06
CA ALA A 564 -0.53 -15.55 21.25
C ALA A 564 -0.19 -17.02 21.59
N SER A 565 -0.02 -17.40 22.87
CA SER A 565 0.30 -18.79 23.22
C SER A 565 -0.89 -19.76 23.10
N GLN A 566 -2.12 -19.34 23.43
CA GLN A 566 -3.31 -20.21 23.53
C GLN A 566 -4.66 -19.49 23.29
N TYR A 567 -4.71 -18.31 22.67
CA TYR A 567 -5.97 -17.54 22.55
C TYR A 567 -6.71 -17.86 21.25
N TYR A 568 -7.93 -18.40 21.37
CA TYR A 568 -8.79 -18.77 20.24
C TYR A 568 -9.78 -17.64 19.95
N LEU A 569 -9.63 -16.93 18.83
CA LEU A 569 -10.54 -15.86 18.45
C LEU A 569 -11.90 -16.40 18.01
N GLN A 570 -12.98 -15.83 18.54
CA GLN A 570 -14.36 -16.12 18.13
C GLN A 570 -15.09 -14.84 17.72
N PHE A 571 -15.77 -14.90 16.57
CA PHE A 571 -16.71 -13.87 16.17
C PHE A 571 -18.04 -14.05 16.89
N LEU A 572 -18.69 -12.96 17.27
CA LEU A 572 -19.92 -12.94 18.06
C LEU A 572 -21.02 -12.19 17.31
N THR A 573 -22.30 -12.50 17.58
CA THR A 573 -23.44 -11.81 16.95
C THR A 573 -23.62 -10.35 17.40
N ARG A 574 -22.97 -9.97 18.50
CA ARG A 574 -22.85 -8.60 19.04
C ARG A 574 -21.66 -8.58 20.02
N LEU A 575 -21.20 -7.39 20.42
CA LEU A 575 -20.14 -7.29 21.43
C LEU A 575 -20.59 -7.85 22.80
N PRO A 576 -19.67 -8.42 23.61
CA PRO A 576 -19.95 -8.76 25.00
C PRO A 576 -20.34 -7.52 25.81
N VAL A 577 -21.30 -7.67 26.72
CA VAL A 577 -21.71 -6.62 27.68
C VAL A 577 -21.53 -7.16 29.08
N GLU A 578 -20.88 -6.39 29.96
CA GLU A 578 -20.62 -6.79 31.34
C GLU A 578 -21.93 -7.11 32.09
N GLY A 579 -21.92 -8.20 32.86
CA GLY A 579 -23.10 -8.69 33.58
C GLY A 579 -24.16 -9.38 32.72
N GLN A 580 -24.06 -9.39 31.38
CA GLN A 580 -24.97 -10.13 30.51
C GLN A 580 -24.43 -11.52 30.11
N PRO A 581 -25.30 -12.47 29.71
CA PRO A 581 -24.86 -13.71 29.08
C PRO A 581 -24.03 -13.44 27.81
N ALA A 582 -23.03 -14.29 27.58
CA ALA A 582 -22.17 -14.21 26.39
C ALA A 582 -23.03 -14.26 25.10
N PRO A 583 -22.79 -13.36 24.13
CA PRO A 583 -23.49 -13.39 22.85
C PRO A 583 -23.32 -14.74 22.10
N PRO A 584 -24.33 -15.19 21.33
CA PRO A 584 -24.18 -16.34 20.45
C PRO A 584 -23.00 -16.20 19.47
N PRO A 585 -22.26 -17.28 19.16
CA PRO A 585 -21.19 -17.25 18.16
C PRO A 585 -21.73 -16.90 16.77
N HIS A 586 -21.02 -16.03 16.05
CA HIS A 586 -21.41 -15.57 14.72
C HIS A 586 -21.31 -16.70 13.67
N PRO A 587 -22.22 -16.79 12.68
CA PRO A 587 -22.15 -17.81 11.62
C PRO A 587 -20.83 -17.80 10.81
N ILE A 588 -20.11 -16.68 10.76
CA ILE A 588 -18.80 -16.59 10.07
C ILE A 588 -17.75 -17.56 10.65
N ASN A 589 -17.83 -17.92 11.93
CA ASN A 589 -16.92 -18.91 12.53
C ASN A 589 -16.99 -20.26 11.78
N ARG A 590 -18.20 -20.69 11.38
CA ARG A 590 -18.42 -21.91 10.59
C ARG A 590 -17.78 -21.83 9.20
N ARG A 591 -17.56 -20.63 8.67
CA ARG A 591 -16.85 -20.39 7.38
C ARG A 591 -15.34 -20.47 7.57
N PHE A 592 -14.79 -19.77 8.57
CA PHE A 592 -13.36 -19.83 8.88
C PHE A 592 -12.90 -21.26 9.20
N VAL A 593 -13.65 -22.01 10.02
CA VAL A 593 -13.36 -23.44 10.31
C VAL A 593 -13.39 -24.32 9.05
N LYS A 594 -14.25 -24.03 8.07
CA LYS A 594 -14.26 -24.78 6.80
C LYS A 594 -13.05 -24.44 5.93
N LEU A 595 -12.73 -23.15 5.77
CA LEU A 595 -11.60 -22.70 4.95
C LEU A 595 -10.25 -23.15 5.53
N LEU A 596 -10.06 -22.99 6.85
CA LEU A 596 -8.83 -23.38 7.54
C LEU A 596 -8.56 -24.89 7.52
N LYS A 597 -9.58 -25.74 7.41
CA LYS A 597 -9.38 -27.19 7.16
C LYS A 597 -8.73 -27.46 5.80
N LEU A 598 -9.01 -26.66 4.78
CA LEU A 598 -8.40 -26.78 3.45
C LEU A 598 -6.94 -26.31 3.49
N PHE A 599 -6.68 -25.16 4.13
CA PHE A 599 -5.31 -24.66 4.30
C PHE A 599 -4.47 -25.61 5.15
N LYS A 600 -5.00 -26.14 6.26
CA LYS A 600 -4.33 -27.19 7.05
C LYS A 600 -3.91 -28.38 6.20
N ALA A 601 -4.79 -28.86 5.31
CA ALA A 601 -4.46 -29.95 4.40
C ALA A 601 -3.35 -29.55 3.41
N GLN A 602 -3.44 -28.37 2.81
CA GLN A 602 -2.44 -27.86 1.86
C GLN A 602 -1.06 -27.62 2.51
N TYR A 603 -1.00 -27.18 3.77
CA TYR A 603 0.25 -27.00 4.51
C TYR A 603 0.84 -28.32 5.02
N ALA A 604 0.00 -29.33 5.29
CA ALA A 604 0.46 -30.69 5.50
C ALA A 604 1.10 -31.27 4.22
N LEU A 605 0.53 -31.01 3.03
CA LEU A 605 1.16 -31.39 1.75
C LEU A 605 2.52 -30.70 1.55
N TYR A 606 2.61 -29.38 1.72
CA TYR A 606 3.89 -28.67 1.64
C TYR A 606 4.93 -29.24 2.64
N THR A 607 4.49 -29.66 3.83
CA THR A 607 5.34 -30.31 4.83
C THR A 607 5.80 -31.71 4.40
N LEU A 608 4.96 -32.49 3.72
CA LEU A 608 5.33 -33.79 3.16
C LEU A 608 6.30 -33.65 1.98
N GLU A 609 6.09 -32.65 1.12
CA GLU A 609 6.96 -32.38 -0.04
C GLU A 609 8.34 -31.90 0.39
N ALA A 610 8.41 -30.98 1.37
CA ALA A 610 9.67 -30.55 1.97
C ALA A 610 10.43 -31.72 2.63
N LYS A 611 9.72 -32.63 3.31
CA LYS A 611 10.31 -33.84 3.92
C LYS A 611 10.78 -34.86 2.88
N ALA A 612 10.02 -35.09 1.82
CA ALA A 612 10.42 -36.00 0.74
C ALA A 612 11.72 -35.55 0.06
N GLY A 613 11.98 -34.24 -0.04
CA GLY A 613 13.27 -33.69 -0.45
C GLY A 613 14.42 -33.84 0.55
N HIS A 614 14.18 -34.42 1.73
CA HIS A 614 15.14 -34.57 2.84
C HIS A 614 15.25 -36.01 3.39
N THR A 615 14.51 -36.99 2.84
CA THR A 615 14.46 -38.36 3.40
C THR A 615 14.68 -39.46 2.36
N ASP A 616 15.93 -39.65 1.94
CA ASP A 616 16.46 -41.02 1.89
C ASP A 616 16.68 -41.47 3.34
N ILE A 617 15.84 -42.40 3.83
CA ILE A 617 15.94 -43.27 5.04
C ILE A 617 14.51 -43.62 5.50
N ASP A 618 14.05 -44.81 5.11
CA ASP A 618 12.99 -45.60 5.78
C ASP A 618 13.56 -46.26 7.06
N PRO A 619 12.79 -46.74 8.08
CA PRO A 619 11.50 -47.48 7.94
C PRO A 619 10.54 -47.29 9.17
N PRO A 620 9.69 -48.26 9.61
CA PRO A 620 8.76 -49.16 8.92
C PRO A 620 7.27 -48.95 9.35
N ALA A 621 6.33 -49.72 8.77
CA ALA A 621 4.87 -49.60 8.96
C ALA A 621 4.27 -50.17 10.28
N GLY A 622 3.06 -49.73 10.64
CA GLY A 622 2.26 -50.23 11.77
C GLY A 622 0.72 -50.20 11.56
N THR A 623 0.04 -51.31 11.83
CA THR A 623 -1.22 -51.74 11.17
C THR A 623 -2.55 -51.19 11.71
N SER A 624 -3.53 -51.12 10.79
CA SER A 624 -5.00 -51.34 10.88
C SER A 624 -5.77 -51.24 12.21
N SER A 625 -6.87 -50.47 12.23
CA SER A 625 -8.25 -51.01 12.28
C SER A 625 -9.32 -49.90 12.16
N ALA A 626 -10.56 -50.25 11.76
CA ALA A 626 -11.71 -49.34 11.59
C ALA A 626 -13.04 -50.08 11.82
N LEU A 627 -14.13 -49.39 12.21
CA LEU A 627 -15.55 -49.80 12.29
C LEU A 627 -16.44 -48.52 12.53
N PRO A 628 -17.80 -48.51 12.40
CA PRO A 628 -18.45 -47.59 11.43
C PRO A 628 -19.74 -46.83 11.88
N THR A 629 -20.22 -45.90 11.02
CA THR A 629 -21.62 -45.37 10.76
C THR A 629 -22.58 -45.01 11.94
N ASP A 630 -23.71 -44.26 11.86
CA ASP A 630 -24.55 -43.55 10.83
C ASP A 630 -25.52 -42.56 11.57
N MET A 631 -26.38 -41.66 11.05
CA MET A 631 -26.67 -40.98 9.75
C MET A 631 -27.57 -39.72 10.05
N PHE A 632 -28.36 -39.22 9.07
CA PHE A 632 -29.47 -38.22 9.12
C PHE A 632 -29.14 -36.73 9.39
N ARG A 633 -30.03 -35.75 9.11
CA ARG A 633 -30.77 -35.28 7.89
C ARG A 633 -31.89 -34.28 8.29
N SER A 634 -32.01 -33.16 7.54
CA SER A 634 -33.25 -32.38 7.21
C SER A 634 -34.04 -31.65 8.33
N SER A 635 -34.81 -30.56 8.11
CA SER A 635 -35.01 -29.65 6.93
C SER A 635 -35.89 -28.41 7.29
N THR A 636 -36.16 -27.58 6.26
CA THR A 636 -37.23 -26.57 6.00
C THR A 636 -36.96 -25.08 6.28
N GLY A 637 -36.45 -24.40 5.24
CA GLY A 637 -37.15 -23.38 4.46
C GLY A 637 -37.12 -21.90 4.88
N ASP A 638 -36.43 -21.06 4.10
CA ASP A 638 -37.02 -19.81 3.56
C ASP A 638 -36.24 -19.25 2.34
N LYS A 639 -36.81 -18.24 1.63
CA LYS A 639 -36.34 -17.77 0.29
C LYS A 639 -35.36 -16.57 0.32
N TYR A 640 -34.51 -16.47 -0.72
CA TYR A 640 -33.54 -15.39 -0.92
C TYR A 640 -33.30 -15.03 -2.41
N ASP A 641 -32.66 -13.87 -2.61
CA ASP A 641 -32.24 -13.17 -3.85
C ASP A 641 -31.93 -14.07 -5.09
N ASP A 642 -32.67 -13.88 -6.19
CA ASP A 642 -32.57 -14.72 -7.39
C ASP A 642 -31.19 -14.68 -8.07
N ASP A 643 -30.51 -13.53 -8.04
CA ASP A 643 -29.18 -13.35 -8.69
C ASP A 643 -28.05 -14.13 -8.01
N ASP A 644 -28.18 -14.49 -6.73
CA ASP A 644 -27.24 -15.38 -6.03
C ASP A 644 -27.59 -16.85 -6.25
N LEU A 645 -28.89 -17.19 -6.34
CA LEU A 645 -29.34 -18.52 -6.74
C LEU A 645 -28.94 -18.84 -8.20
N ALA A 646 -29.02 -17.86 -9.10
CA ALA A 646 -28.58 -17.98 -10.48
C ALA A 646 -27.10 -18.34 -10.58
N LEU A 647 -26.22 -17.63 -9.86
CA LEU A 647 -24.78 -17.92 -9.85
C LEU A 647 -24.47 -19.31 -9.24
N VAL A 648 -25.17 -19.71 -8.17
CA VAL A 648 -25.02 -21.06 -7.59
C VAL A 648 -25.48 -22.13 -8.58
N SER A 649 -26.62 -21.94 -9.25
CA SER A 649 -27.18 -22.88 -10.22
C SER A 649 -26.33 -22.99 -11.49
N GLU A 650 -25.77 -21.88 -11.98
CA GLU A 650 -24.83 -21.87 -13.12
C GLU A 650 -23.56 -22.66 -12.80
N ILE A 651 -23.01 -22.50 -11.59
CA ILE A 651 -21.83 -23.23 -11.14
C ILE A 651 -22.14 -24.74 -10.98
N GLU A 652 -23.26 -25.10 -10.36
CA GLU A 652 -23.65 -26.50 -10.15
C GLU A 652 -24.10 -27.22 -11.44
N GLY A 653 -24.41 -26.47 -12.50
CA GLY A 653 -24.70 -26.99 -13.84
C GLY A 653 -23.48 -27.29 -14.72
N GLN A 654 -22.25 -26.92 -14.31
CA GLN A 654 -21.05 -27.13 -15.14
C GLN A 654 -20.57 -28.60 -15.10
N PRO A 655 -20.19 -29.24 -16.23
CA PRO A 655 -19.92 -30.68 -16.29
C PRO A 655 -18.85 -31.21 -15.33
N GLU A 656 -17.86 -30.38 -15.00
CA GLU A 656 -16.78 -30.69 -14.04
C GLU A 656 -17.33 -30.97 -12.62
N PHE A 657 -18.52 -30.47 -12.28
CA PHE A 657 -19.08 -30.54 -10.94
C PHE A 657 -19.74 -31.88 -10.59
N ALA A 658 -19.99 -32.74 -11.58
CA ALA A 658 -20.69 -34.01 -11.39
C ALA A 658 -19.90 -35.07 -10.60
N ALA A 659 -18.58 -34.89 -10.41
CA ALA A 659 -17.65 -35.95 -10.02
C ALA A 659 -17.12 -35.91 -8.56
N SER A 660 -17.34 -34.83 -7.78
CA SER A 660 -16.76 -34.69 -6.44
C SER A 660 -17.81 -34.70 -5.32
N ARG A 661 -17.82 -35.74 -4.47
CA ARG A 661 -18.61 -35.81 -3.22
C ARG A 661 -17.87 -36.59 -2.13
N ILE A 662 -18.16 -36.22 -0.87
CA ILE A 662 -17.66 -36.77 0.40
C ILE A 662 -16.25 -36.24 0.78
N LEU A 663 -16.10 -35.90 2.06
CA LEU A 663 -14.84 -35.55 2.74
C LEU A 663 -14.54 -36.62 3.79
N PRO A 664 -13.36 -37.27 3.80
CA PRO A 664 -12.98 -38.25 4.82
C PRO A 664 -12.66 -37.66 6.22
N ASP A 665 -12.52 -38.56 7.20
CA ASP A 665 -12.27 -38.26 8.63
C ASP A 665 -10.75 -38.25 8.97
N PRO A 666 -10.25 -37.44 9.93
CA PRO A 666 -8.90 -36.88 9.82
C PRO A 666 -7.75 -37.64 10.54
N PHE A 667 -7.93 -38.91 10.95
CA PHE A 667 -7.02 -39.57 11.91
C PHE A 667 -6.15 -40.74 11.38
N ARG A 668 -5.60 -40.63 10.16
CA ARG A 668 -4.29 -41.18 9.73
C ARG A 668 -3.99 -40.79 8.28
N GLN A 669 -3.75 -39.51 8.05
CA GLN A 669 -3.81 -38.96 6.69
C GLN A 669 -2.84 -39.59 5.69
N ASN A 670 -3.41 -40.30 4.72
CA ASN A 670 -2.73 -40.64 3.47
C ASN A 670 -2.53 -39.34 2.64
N ARG A 671 -1.45 -39.26 1.85
CA ARG A 671 -1.19 -38.11 0.96
C ARG A 671 -2.38 -37.81 0.05
N GLN A 672 -3.05 -38.85 -0.44
CA GLN A 672 -4.25 -38.74 -1.28
C GLN A 672 -5.40 -38.01 -0.57
N GLU A 673 -5.69 -38.32 0.70
CA GLU A 673 -6.80 -37.69 1.45
C GLU A 673 -6.54 -36.18 1.65
N LEU A 674 -5.26 -35.81 1.85
CA LEU A 674 -4.83 -34.42 1.91
C LEU A 674 -4.98 -33.72 0.56
N GLU A 675 -4.65 -34.39 -0.55
CA GLU A 675 -4.83 -33.88 -1.91
C GLU A 675 -6.32 -33.70 -2.27
N GLU A 676 -7.18 -34.64 -1.87
CA GLU A 676 -8.64 -34.56 -2.05
C GLU A 676 -9.26 -33.40 -1.25
N VAL A 677 -8.84 -33.18 0.00
CA VAL A 677 -9.31 -32.03 0.81
C VAL A 677 -8.76 -30.70 0.26
N ALA A 678 -7.47 -30.64 -0.12
CA ALA A 678 -6.84 -29.43 -0.61
C ALA A 678 -7.25 -29.05 -2.05
N ALA A 679 -7.79 -29.99 -2.84
CA ALA A 679 -8.23 -29.77 -4.22
C ALA A 679 -9.21 -28.60 -4.38
N VAL A 680 -10.01 -28.30 -3.34
CA VAL A 680 -10.94 -27.16 -3.33
C VAL A 680 -10.24 -25.81 -3.54
N LEU A 681 -9.01 -25.65 -3.02
CA LEU A 681 -8.23 -24.43 -3.21
C LEU A 681 -7.73 -24.24 -4.65
N LYS A 682 -7.89 -25.26 -5.51
CA LYS A 682 -7.55 -25.25 -6.93
C LYS A 682 -8.77 -25.01 -7.82
N SER A 683 -9.94 -24.67 -7.25
CA SER A 683 -11.18 -24.40 -7.99
C SER A 683 -11.92 -23.16 -7.49
N HIS A 684 -11.98 -22.10 -8.32
CA HIS A 684 -12.78 -20.90 -8.02
C HIS A 684 -14.25 -21.25 -7.81
N ASN A 685 -14.82 -22.15 -8.61
CA ASN A 685 -16.22 -22.60 -8.50
C ASN A 685 -16.51 -23.17 -7.09
N GLN A 686 -15.67 -24.08 -6.60
CA GLN A 686 -15.86 -24.68 -5.28
C GLN A 686 -15.62 -23.67 -4.14
N MET A 687 -14.67 -22.74 -4.29
CA MET A 687 -14.45 -21.64 -3.35
C MET A 687 -15.63 -20.65 -3.29
N VAL A 688 -16.20 -20.26 -4.44
CA VAL A 688 -17.43 -19.44 -4.49
C VAL A 688 -18.59 -20.15 -3.80
N LEU A 689 -18.75 -21.46 -4.00
CA LEU A 689 -19.78 -22.24 -3.30
C LEU A 689 -19.53 -22.33 -1.78
N LEU A 690 -18.29 -22.42 -1.30
CA LEU A 690 -18.00 -22.32 0.13
C LEU A 690 -18.39 -20.95 0.72
N PHE A 691 -18.29 -19.88 -0.07
CA PHE A 691 -18.73 -18.55 0.32
C PHE A 691 -20.26 -18.37 0.20
N LEU A 692 -20.93 -18.89 -0.83
CA LEU A 692 -22.37 -18.62 -1.05
C LEU A 692 -23.31 -19.71 -0.51
N LYS A 693 -23.02 -21.00 -0.70
CA LYS A 693 -23.93 -22.11 -0.35
C LYS A 693 -24.38 -22.16 1.12
N PRO A 694 -23.60 -21.71 2.12
CA PRO A 694 -24.12 -21.60 3.50
C PRO A 694 -25.22 -20.55 3.70
N PHE A 695 -25.51 -19.68 2.73
CA PHE A 695 -26.68 -18.78 2.78
C PHE A 695 -27.96 -19.45 2.26
N THR A 696 -27.86 -20.52 1.47
CA THR A 696 -29.00 -21.34 1.02
C THR A 696 -29.24 -22.54 1.95
N ALA A 697 -28.78 -22.44 3.20
CA ALA A 697 -28.84 -23.50 4.21
C ALA A 697 -29.62 -23.01 5.44
N GLU A 698 -30.51 -23.87 5.91
CA GLU A 698 -31.57 -23.57 6.89
C GLU A 698 -30.97 -23.45 8.31
N GLY A 699 -31.50 -22.56 9.15
CA GLY A 699 -30.97 -22.33 10.50
C GLY A 699 -29.55 -21.76 10.53
N ASN A 700 -29.18 -20.96 9.53
CA ASN A 700 -27.90 -20.27 9.43
C ASN A 700 -28.11 -18.75 9.32
N ASP A 701 -28.96 -18.20 10.19
CA ASP A 701 -29.39 -16.82 10.18
C ASP A 701 -28.24 -15.86 10.54
N TRP A 702 -27.98 -14.90 9.65
CA TRP A 702 -27.00 -13.84 9.88
C TRP A 702 -27.70 -12.66 10.54
N PRO A 703 -27.08 -11.98 11.53
CA PRO A 703 -27.64 -10.74 12.05
C PRO A 703 -27.76 -9.72 10.91
N VAL A 704 -28.87 -8.98 10.89
CA VAL A 704 -29.08 -7.89 9.93
C VAL A 704 -28.09 -6.75 10.19
N GLU A 705 -27.77 -6.53 11.46
CA GLU A 705 -26.85 -5.50 11.98
C GLU A 705 -25.77 -6.17 12.86
N ASP A 706 -24.70 -6.68 12.24
CA ASP A 706 -23.49 -7.18 12.93
C ASP A 706 -22.32 -6.18 12.84
N LYS A 707 -22.37 -5.22 11.91
CA LYS A 707 -21.24 -4.35 11.60
C LYS A 707 -20.99 -3.27 12.66
N LEU A 708 -19.74 -3.18 13.09
CA LEU A 708 -19.19 -2.15 13.96
C LEU A 708 -18.40 -1.09 13.15
N PRO A 709 -18.15 0.10 13.72
CA PRO A 709 -17.04 0.96 13.29
C PRO A 709 -15.70 0.22 13.35
N ASP A 710 -14.69 0.75 12.66
CA ASP A 710 -13.32 0.19 12.69
C ASP A 710 -12.75 0.13 14.11
N GLN A 711 -12.44 -1.09 14.58
CA GLN A 711 -11.99 -1.36 15.95
C GLN A 711 -10.48 -1.08 16.16
N MET A 712 -9.74 -0.67 15.14
CA MET A 712 -8.30 -0.38 15.24
C MET A 712 -8.01 0.90 16.05
N ARG A 713 -7.14 0.82 17.06
CA ARG A 713 -6.73 1.99 17.84
C ARG A 713 -5.81 2.92 17.04
N ALA A 714 -6.26 4.16 16.84
CA ALA A 714 -5.45 5.22 16.22
C ALA A 714 -4.17 5.51 17.02
N GLY A 715 -3.03 5.57 16.34
CA GLY A 715 -1.73 5.93 16.95
C GLY A 715 -1.06 4.84 17.77
N TYR A 716 -1.50 3.58 17.67
CA TYR A 716 -0.80 2.42 18.23
C TYR A 716 0.64 2.32 17.70
N ASP A 717 1.57 1.96 18.58
CA ASP A 717 2.98 1.75 18.24
C ASP A 717 3.46 0.52 19.02
N PRO A 718 3.67 -0.63 18.36
CA PRO A 718 3.99 -1.88 19.07
C PRO A 718 5.29 -1.77 19.87
N LEU A 719 6.25 -0.96 19.44
CA LEU A 719 7.54 -0.78 20.13
C LEU A 719 7.47 0.19 21.32
N LYS A 720 6.45 1.05 21.40
CA LYS A 720 6.14 1.84 22.59
C LYS A 720 5.20 1.10 23.54
N ASP A 721 4.20 0.40 23.01
CA ASP A 721 3.24 -0.36 23.82
C ASP A 721 3.88 -1.57 24.51
N LEU A 722 4.82 -2.28 23.85
CA LEU A 722 5.64 -3.32 24.50
C LEU A 722 6.54 -2.80 25.63
N LYS A 723 6.80 -1.49 25.71
CA LYS A 723 7.60 -0.84 26.75
C LYS A 723 6.77 -0.25 27.89
N LYS A 724 5.44 -0.26 27.81
CA LYS A 724 4.59 0.11 28.95
C LYS A 724 4.78 -0.94 30.05
N PRO A 725 4.95 -0.54 31.33
CA PRO A 725 5.14 -1.49 32.41
C PRO A 725 3.95 -2.44 32.51
N LYS A 726 4.23 -3.73 32.72
CA LYS A 726 3.20 -4.73 33.01
C LYS A 726 2.41 -4.29 34.25
N PRO A 727 1.09 -4.55 34.32
CA PRO A 727 0.30 -4.21 35.51
C PRO A 727 0.92 -4.83 36.75
N SER A 728 1.22 -4.00 37.75
CA SER A 728 1.85 -4.41 38.99
C SER A 728 0.90 -5.25 39.84
N LYS A 729 1.42 -6.33 40.43
CA LYS A 729 0.72 -7.03 41.51
C LYS A 729 0.89 -6.21 42.79
N SER A 730 -0.22 -5.63 43.29
CA SER A 730 -0.48 -5.18 44.68
C SER A 730 0.62 -4.36 45.40
N GLY A 731 0.37 -3.16 45.91
CA GLY A 731 -0.90 -2.42 46.00
C GLY A 731 -0.74 -1.13 46.83
N GLU A 732 -1.84 -0.70 47.45
CA GLU A 732 -1.96 0.44 48.40
C GLU A 732 -1.82 1.87 47.83
N GLU A 733 -2.99 2.50 47.66
CA GLU A 733 -3.32 3.94 47.83
C GLU A 733 -2.62 5.03 46.97
N SER A 734 -3.32 6.02 46.38
CA SER A 734 -4.72 6.46 46.56
C SER A 734 -5.36 7.14 45.32
N GLN A 735 -6.69 7.21 45.35
CA GLN A 735 -7.65 8.01 44.53
C GLN A 735 -8.02 7.59 43.08
N GLU A 736 -9.36 7.46 42.91
CA GLU A 736 -10.19 7.48 41.68
C GLU A 736 -9.92 6.53 40.48
N ARG A 737 -10.53 5.33 40.48
CA ARG A 737 -11.75 4.98 39.69
C ARG A 737 -12.06 3.47 39.63
N ALA A 738 -13.35 3.14 39.69
CA ALA A 738 -14.04 1.89 39.30
C ALA A 738 -13.61 0.54 39.96
N PRO A 739 -14.56 -0.37 40.26
CA PRO A 739 -14.25 -1.62 40.96
C PRO A 739 -13.81 -2.77 40.04
N LEU A 740 -12.94 -3.65 40.57
CA LEU A 740 -12.61 -4.96 40.01
C LEU A 740 -13.19 -6.08 40.91
N ILE A 741 -13.69 -7.18 40.32
CA ILE A 741 -14.21 -8.34 41.05
C ILE A 741 -13.54 -9.64 40.51
N PRO A 742 -13.09 -10.57 41.36
CA PRO A 742 -12.26 -11.70 40.93
C PRO A 742 -13.06 -12.90 40.41
N ILE A 743 -12.54 -13.54 39.35
CA ILE A 743 -13.11 -14.75 38.77
C ILE A 743 -12.75 -15.98 39.62
N ARG A 744 -13.76 -16.75 40.06
CA ARG A 744 -13.58 -18.10 40.60
C ARG A 744 -13.52 -19.14 39.47
N ILE A 745 -12.49 -19.98 39.48
CA ILE A 745 -12.34 -21.12 38.57
C ILE A 745 -12.83 -22.40 39.28
N PRO A 746 -13.71 -23.23 38.68
CA PRO A 746 -14.09 -24.53 39.24
C PRO A 746 -12.97 -25.58 39.01
N PRO A 747 -12.70 -26.48 39.96
CA PRO A 747 -11.63 -27.46 39.84
C PRO A 747 -11.98 -28.60 38.88
N ARG A 748 -11.01 -29.07 38.10
CA ARG A 748 -11.00 -30.40 37.46
C ARG A 748 -9.90 -31.26 38.08
N LEU A 749 -10.12 -32.57 38.12
CA LEU A 749 -9.24 -33.51 38.80
C LEU A 749 -7.86 -33.59 38.13
N MET A 750 -6.81 -33.55 38.93
CA MET A 750 -5.47 -33.97 38.52
C MET A 750 -5.30 -35.47 38.76
N VAL A 751 -4.87 -36.20 37.73
CA VAL A 751 -4.13 -37.46 37.90
C VAL A 751 -2.65 -37.09 37.94
N ALA A 752 -1.96 -37.45 39.02
CA ALA A 752 -0.58 -37.04 39.25
C ALA A 752 0.44 -38.05 38.71
N SER A 753 1.52 -37.54 38.11
CA SER A 753 2.77 -38.29 37.96
C SER A 753 3.95 -37.38 38.33
N ASN A 754 4.62 -37.70 39.44
CA ASN A 754 5.82 -36.99 39.88
C ASN A 754 7.06 -37.63 39.27
N SER A 755 7.96 -36.81 38.71
CA SER A 755 9.39 -36.99 38.99
C SER A 755 10.12 -35.65 38.90
N SER A 756 10.99 -35.39 39.88
CA SER A 756 11.84 -34.20 39.94
C SER A 756 13.30 -34.60 39.84
N ARG A 757 14.17 -33.69 39.35
CA ARG A 757 15.60 -33.70 39.69
C ARG A 757 16.29 -32.35 39.45
N LYS A 758 16.54 -31.67 40.58
CA LYS A 758 17.74 -30.90 40.96
C LYS A 758 18.38 -29.91 39.96
N ARG A 759 18.50 -28.65 40.40
CA ARG A 759 19.60 -27.73 40.04
C ARG A 759 20.96 -28.29 40.54
N PRO A 760 22.09 -27.73 40.08
CA PRO A 760 22.79 -26.79 40.97
C PRO A 760 23.02 -25.40 40.34
N THR A 761 23.41 -24.44 41.18
CA THR A 761 23.86 -23.07 40.86
C THR A 761 25.39 -23.01 40.71
N LEU A 762 25.94 -21.90 40.20
CA LEU A 762 27.00 -21.11 40.87
C LEU A 762 27.38 -19.81 40.10
N HIS A 763 27.68 -18.77 40.87
CA HIS A 763 28.44 -17.53 40.62
C HIS A 763 28.04 -16.47 39.58
N ASP A 764 28.24 -15.23 40.05
CA ASP A 764 28.24 -13.94 39.38
C ASP A 764 29.65 -13.57 38.88
N ASP A 765 29.75 -12.89 37.75
CA ASP A 765 30.46 -11.60 37.57
C ASP A 765 30.52 -11.24 36.06
N ASP A 766 29.82 -10.18 35.66
CA ASP A 766 30.28 -9.25 34.60
C ASP A 766 29.29 -8.08 34.43
N THR A 767 29.79 -6.85 34.38
CA THR A 767 28.97 -5.65 34.10
C THR A 767 28.83 -5.44 32.60
N PHE A 768 27.62 -5.55 32.05
CA PHE A 768 27.37 -5.33 30.62
C PHE A 768 26.49 -4.11 30.32
N ASP A 769 26.92 -3.34 29.31
CA ASP A 769 26.23 -2.17 28.78
C ASP A 769 24.87 -2.51 28.15
N ASN A 770 24.01 -1.49 28.08
CA ASN A 770 22.60 -1.61 27.72
C ASN A 770 22.37 -1.41 26.20
N PRO A 771 22.01 -2.44 25.40
CA PRO A 771 21.96 -2.33 23.95
C PRO A 771 20.61 -1.79 23.43
N SER A 772 20.70 -0.97 22.37
CA SER A 772 19.62 -0.19 21.76
C SER A 772 18.33 -0.95 21.39
N PRO A 773 17.14 -0.35 21.58
CA PRO A 773 15.89 -0.90 21.05
C PRO A 773 15.76 -0.67 19.53
N LYS A 774 15.91 -1.73 18.73
CA LYS A 774 15.80 -1.69 17.25
C LYS A 774 14.34 -1.67 16.75
N ARG A 775 14.17 -1.45 15.44
CA ARG A 775 12.95 -0.93 14.79
C ARG A 775 12.04 -2.03 14.19
N SER A 776 10.83 -1.63 13.79
CA SER A 776 9.87 -2.42 13.01
C SER A 776 10.22 -2.41 11.51
N ALA A 777 9.67 -3.37 10.74
CA ALA A 777 10.13 -3.68 9.37
C ALA A 777 9.13 -3.33 8.23
N THR A 778 8.22 -2.38 8.42
CA THR A 778 7.27 -1.91 7.38
C THR A 778 7.90 -1.01 6.31
N ASP A 779 9.23 -0.89 6.26
CA ASP A 779 9.98 0.05 5.40
C ASP A 779 11.16 -0.63 4.67
N ARG A 780 10.89 -1.65 3.83
CA ARG A 780 11.81 -2.12 2.78
C ARG A 780 11.09 -2.35 1.46
#